data_AF-A0AAD4H8V8-F1
#
_entry.id   AF-A0AAD4H8V8-F1
#
_cell.length_a   1.000
_cell.length_b   1.000
_cell.length_c   1.000
_cell.angle_alpha   90.00
_cell.angle_beta   90.00
_cell.angle_gamma   90.00
#
_symmetry.space_group_name_H-M   'P 1'
#
loop_
_entity.id
_entity.type
_entity.pdbx_description
1 polymer ?
#
loop_
_entity_poly.entity_id
_entity_poly.type
_entity_poly.pdbx_seq_one_letter_code
_entity_poly.pdbx_strand_id
1 'polypeptide(L)'
;MSLPGISSPSTSGPTSPFEIPEILTKILSNVEQHTLRRSVPFVCRQWLQISRPYILRTVYWGYEDQLKDDKALEERLRRLQFADRLEIEVNHRNSGVKWYWFAELVARARMAPKKDLKQPGEGEEFLNEGGALLLRQRPLRELSMVGWAASDILARMFVCLGSLTHLEVMDTSARRWSRTVERGLLDPCGIFRCCPLLQYLKMSSDLEELLSVSPRMKVLKVINREVTTPDGSSIFAQRYYSYTLNDLQKHLDKIGLVLETFHYSDHHLGLFNLDHTKTLQRYSKSKEWTFVEGDLSPKLVQELQTIPNVVTTLELLNVTNYFTVVKGLHNYLCSSPHLVHLRAAKTPYPVELMDVHDNYLLGWPKKDEKKKLASTGSGGGEGVDKGDDATAEIETDKQEQDTKEKEQEREKEKRQGRKGIWTCRNLETLHLGFRTISSRPSPKRNSLNARIVFGYLSRVCPQLRVLHLQDKDCRHTTAFPYLSLKTGFVLLSRLQHLRQLRIGTFDQCKYPAHGPQYFADELSPHRNWMFIGRKEKLKYEPGKPYFDSSPYERRTMVMRWKSFLQRDDEMVLAREVERMNLAWQEDVGTEGSNSDGEAEAEEDEEMSELRGQLKNVGLLRDVFEMVREMDTTTGFVSCPSLEQFRCISPREYGAYPTF
;
A
#
# COMPACT_ATOMS: atom_id res chain seq x y z
N MET A 1 -34.13 39.81 61.68
CA MET A 1 -33.35 38.55 61.58
C MET A 1 -34.27 37.50 61.01
N SER A 2 -34.12 37.17 59.72
CA SER A 2 -35.00 36.27 58.98
C SER A 2 -34.14 35.25 58.24
N LEU A 3 -34.43 33.97 58.43
CA LEU A 3 -33.68 32.80 57.94
C LEU A 3 -33.75 32.66 56.40
N PRO A 4 -32.77 32.02 55.74
CA PRO A 4 -32.77 31.79 54.31
C PRO A 4 -33.78 30.70 53.91
N GLY A 5 -34.56 31.00 52.86
CA GLY A 5 -35.59 30.14 52.31
C GLY A 5 -35.05 28.86 51.68
N ILE A 6 -35.73 27.76 52.00
CA ILE A 6 -35.58 26.44 51.38
C ILE A 6 -36.08 26.54 49.94
N SER A 7 -35.20 26.36 48.97
CA SER A 7 -35.54 26.25 47.55
C SER A 7 -36.21 24.91 47.26
N SER A 8 -37.40 24.98 46.66
CA SER A 8 -38.22 23.83 46.28
C SER A 8 -37.52 22.92 45.25
N PRO A 9 -37.76 21.60 45.27
CA PRO A 9 -37.20 20.67 44.31
C PRO A 9 -37.77 20.95 42.92
N SER A 10 -36.90 21.30 41.98
CA SER A 10 -37.23 21.41 40.56
C SER A 10 -37.73 20.06 40.05
N THR A 11 -38.93 20.06 39.48
CA THR A 11 -39.51 18.92 38.76
C THR A 11 -38.56 18.48 37.65
N SER A 12 -37.87 17.35 37.86
CA SER A 12 -36.98 16.72 36.91
C SER A 12 -37.76 16.29 35.67
N GLY A 13 -37.58 17.01 34.56
CA GLY A 13 -38.01 16.55 33.25
C GLY A 13 -37.35 15.20 32.87
N PRO A 14 -37.88 14.50 31.86
CA PRO A 14 -37.30 13.24 31.41
C PRO A 14 -35.85 13.45 30.99
N THR A 15 -34.95 12.75 31.67
CA THR A 15 -33.50 12.74 31.42
C THR A 15 -33.28 12.34 29.96
N SER A 16 -32.58 13.16 29.18
CA SER A 16 -32.31 12.87 27.77
C SER A 16 -31.59 11.51 27.68
N PRO A 17 -31.88 10.63 26.72
CA PRO A 17 -31.14 9.37 26.56
C PRO A 17 -29.63 9.57 26.42
N PHE A 18 -29.18 10.75 25.95
CA PHE A 18 -27.76 11.12 25.87
C PHE A 18 -27.15 11.56 27.21
N GLU A 19 -27.96 11.81 28.23
CA GLU A 19 -27.46 12.07 29.58
C GLU A 19 -27.12 10.76 30.32
N ILE A 20 -27.61 9.61 29.83
CA ILE A 20 -27.32 8.27 30.35
C ILE A 20 -25.95 7.78 29.84
N PRO A 21 -24.90 7.71 30.69
CA PRO A 21 -23.55 7.40 30.25
C PRO A 21 -23.42 6.02 29.58
N GLU A 22 -24.21 5.04 29.99
CA GLU A 22 -24.20 3.67 29.46
C GLU A 22 -24.64 3.63 27.99
N ILE A 23 -25.66 4.43 27.63
CA ILE A 23 -26.13 4.56 26.26
C ILE A 23 -25.07 5.23 25.41
N LEU A 24 -24.49 6.34 25.88
CA LEU A 24 -23.37 7.00 25.20
C LEU A 24 -22.16 6.07 25.03
N THR A 25 -21.81 5.31 26.06
CA THR A 25 -20.76 4.28 26.01
C THR A 25 -21.04 3.27 24.90
N LYS A 26 -22.26 2.76 24.81
CA LYS A 26 -22.65 1.80 23.76
C LYS A 26 -22.57 2.43 22.38
N ILE A 27 -23.06 3.66 22.21
CA ILE A 27 -22.97 4.40 20.94
C ILE A 27 -21.49 4.58 20.55
N LEU A 28 -20.69 5.17 21.44
CA LEU A 28 -19.29 5.50 21.19
C LEU A 28 -18.42 4.25 20.97
N SER A 29 -18.77 3.11 21.55
CA SER A 29 -18.09 1.83 21.28
C SER A 29 -18.23 1.34 19.83
N ASN A 30 -19.22 1.84 19.09
CA ASN A 30 -19.45 1.53 17.67
C ASN A 30 -18.97 2.65 16.73
N VAL A 31 -18.42 3.74 17.26
CA VAL A 31 -17.91 4.85 16.45
C VAL A 31 -16.50 4.52 15.97
N GLU A 32 -16.21 4.80 14.70
CA GLU A 32 -14.88 4.61 14.12
C GLU A 32 -13.80 5.40 14.88
N GLN A 33 -12.61 4.82 15.02
CA GLN A 33 -11.48 5.42 15.72
C GLN A 33 -11.11 6.83 15.22
N HIS A 34 -11.28 7.08 13.91
CA HIS A 34 -11.06 8.40 13.35
C HIS A 34 -12.00 9.45 13.99
N THR A 35 -13.30 9.17 13.97
CA THR A 35 -14.35 10.03 14.53
C THR A 35 -14.23 10.16 16.05
N LEU A 36 -13.93 9.06 16.76
CA LEU A 36 -13.67 9.08 18.21
C LEU A 36 -12.49 9.98 18.60
N ARG A 37 -11.44 10.07 17.76
CA ARG A 37 -10.28 10.92 18.02
C ARG A 37 -10.50 12.38 17.63
N ARG A 38 -11.22 12.63 16.53
CA ARG A 38 -11.23 13.92 15.85
C ARG A 38 -12.47 14.76 16.11
N SER A 39 -13.59 14.15 16.49
CA SER A 39 -14.88 14.85 16.58
C SER A 39 -15.52 14.69 17.95
N VAL A 40 -15.66 13.44 18.42
CA VAL A 40 -16.32 13.11 19.70
C VAL A 40 -15.76 13.88 20.91
N PRO A 41 -14.42 14.05 21.07
CA PRO A 41 -13.86 14.75 22.24
C PRO A 41 -14.20 16.24 22.30
N PHE A 42 -14.66 16.81 21.17
CA PHE A 42 -14.96 18.24 21.04
C PHE A 42 -16.46 18.56 21.14
N VAL A 43 -17.33 17.54 21.32
CA VAL A 43 -18.78 17.76 21.46
C VAL A 43 -19.11 18.40 22.80
N CYS A 44 -18.74 17.74 23.91
CA CYS A 44 -18.86 18.28 25.26
C CYS A 44 -17.92 17.53 26.23
N ARG A 45 -17.81 18.01 27.47
CA ARG A 45 -16.94 17.39 28.50
C ARG A 45 -17.35 15.94 28.82
N GLN A 46 -18.64 15.64 28.85
CA GLN A 46 -19.15 14.27 29.08
C GLN A 46 -18.72 13.32 27.96
N TRP A 47 -18.85 13.73 26.70
CA TRP A 47 -18.41 12.93 25.55
C TRP A 47 -16.90 12.75 25.51
N LEU A 48 -16.12 13.77 25.87
CA LEU A 48 -14.67 13.63 26.06
C LEU A 48 -14.35 12.59 27.13
N GLN A 49 -15.02 12.63 28.28
CA GLN A 49 -14.79 11.69 29.38
C GLN A 49 -15.18 10.26 29.00
N ILE A 50 -16.37 10.06 28.40
CA ILE A 50 -16.89 8.74 28.02
C ILE A 50 -16.13 8.16 26.82
N SER A 51 -15.74 8.98 25.84
CA SER A 51 -15.00 8.51 24.66
C SER A 51 -13.55 8.17 24.97
N ARG A 52 -12.96 8.79 26.01
CA ARG A 52 -11.54 8.63 26.33
C ARG A 52 -11.14 7.17 26.31
N PRO A 53 -11.76 6.23 27.07
CA PRO A 53 -11.46 4.77 27.07
C PRO A 53 -11.46 4.09 25.71
N TYR A 54 -12.26 4.58 24.75
CA TYR A 54 -12.44 3.97 23.43
C TYR A 54 -11.46 4.51 22.38
N ILE A 55 -10.84 5.66 22.63
CA ILE A 55 -9.81 6.21 21.75
C ILE A 55 -8.56 5.35 21.88
N LEU A 56 -8.26 4.54 20.86
CA LEU A 56 -6.98 3.87 20.75
C LEU A 56 -5.89 4.94 20.67
N ARG A 57 -4.87 4.85 21.50
CA ARG A 57 -3.70 5.74 21.43
C ARG A 57 -2.52 4.97 20.86
N THR A 58 -2.07 5.40 19.69
CA THR A 58 -0.87 4.86 19.05
C THR A 58 0.33 5.70 19.44
N VAL A 59 1.34 5.07 20.02
CA VAL A 59 2.66 5.68 20.23
C VAL A 59 3.61 5.08 19.21
N TYR A 60 4.20 5.94 18.38
CA TYR A 60 5.28 5.58 17.48
C TYR A 60 6.61 5.87 18.17
N TRP A 61 7.54 4.92 18.06
CA TRP A 61 8.88 5.00 18.60
C TRP A 61 9.89 4.69 17.50
N GLY A 62 10.38 5.74 16.84
CA GLY A 62 11.23 5.64 15.66
C GLY A 62 12.73 5.80 15.92
N TYR A 63 13.54 5.69 14.87
CA TYR A 63 14.98 5.95 14.94
C TYR A 63 15.35 7.42 15.24
N GLU A 64 14.52 8.36 14.77
CA GLU A 64 14.71 9.80 15.02
C GLU A 64 14.43 10.18 16.48
N ASP A 65 13.79 9.26 17.22
CA ASP A 65 13.55 9.37 18.65
C ASP A 65 14.80 9.02 19.48
N GLN A 66 15.98 9.14 18.88
CA GLN A 66 17.24 9.26 19.58
C GLN A 66 17.29 10.57 20.35
N LEU A 67 16.61 10.54 21.47
CA LEU A 67 16.61 11.60 22.44
C LEU A 67 18.05 11.71 22.96
N LYS A 68 18.68 12.84 22.64
CA LYS A 68 19.88 13.31 23.34
C LYS A 68 19.52 13.84 24.74
N ASP A 69 18.23 14.00 25.02
CA ASP A 69 17.66 14.65 26.21
C ASP A 69 16.77 13.66 26.98
N ASP A 70 17.17 13.34 28.22
CA ASP A 70 16.45 12.46 29.14
C ASP A 70 15.04 12.98 29.45
N LYS A 71 14.82 14.30 29.42
CA LYS A 71 13.51 14.90 29.72
C LYS A 71 12.48 14.57 28.64
N ALA A 72 12.89 14.63 27.38
CA ALA A 72 12.02 14.25 26.27
C ALA A 72 11.71 12.75 26.26
N LEU A 73 12.63 11.92 26.78
CA LEU A 73 12.43 10.48 26.95
C LEU A 73 11.37 10.20 28.01
N GLU A 74 11.49 10.82 29.18
CA GLU A 74 10.49 10.72 30.24
C GLU A 74 9.10 11.16 29.77
N GLU A 75 9.01 12.28 29.07
CA GLU A 75 7.72 12.79 28.55
C GLU A 75 7.07 11.79 27.58
N ARG A 76 7.85 11.09 26.76
CA ARG A 76 7.33 10.05 25.87
C ARG A 76 6.90 8.80 26.62
N LEU A 77 7.65 8.40 27.65
CA LEU A 77 7.27 7.27 28.52
C LEU A 77 5.97 7.57 29.27
N ARG A 78 5.75 8.83 29.69
CA ARG A 78 4.46 9.28 30.26
C ARG A 78 3.31 9.22 29.26
N ARG A 79 3.56 9.23 27.96
CA ARG A 79 2.52 8.99 26.94
C ARG A 79 2.25 7.50 26.76
N LEU A 80 3.26 6.66 26.97
CA LEU A 80 3.18 5.21 26.79
C LEU A 80 2.24 4.51 27.78
N GLN A 81 2.14 4.98 29.02
CA GLN A 81 1.17 4.47 30.01
C GLN A 81 -0.30 4.59 29.57
N PHE A 82 -0.57 5.43 28.57
CA PHE A 82 -1.89 5.58 27.97
C PHE A 82 -1.99 4.96 26.57
N ALA A 83 -0.93 4.34 26.06
CA ALA A 83 -0.91 3.75 24.73
C ALA A 83 -1.65 2.41 24.72
N ASP A 84 -2.58 2.28 23.77
CA ASP A 84 -3.23 1.01 23.45
C ASP A 84 -2.42 0.25 22.39
N ARG A 85 -1.73 0.99 21.50
CA ARG A 85 -0.88 0.49 20.42
C ARG A 85 0.51 1.11 20.52
N LEU A 86 1.54 0.28 20.43
CA LEU A 86 2.94 0.70 20.39
C LEU A 86 3.56 0.21 19.08
N GLU A 87 4.12 1.14 18.30
CA GLU A 87 4.88 0.85 17.09
C GLU A 87 6.34 1.22 17.34
N ILE A 88 7.25 0.25 17.16
CA ILE A 88 8.69 0.43 17.40
C ILE A 88 9.44 0.13 16.11
N GLU A 89 10.27 1.08 15.70
CA GLU A 89 11.21 0.91 14.59
C GLU A 89 12.66 0.88 15.13
N VAL A 90 13.31 -0.27 14.99
CA VAL A 90 14.63 -0.57 15.55
C VAL A 90 15.68 -0.58 14.43
N ASN A 91 16.60 0.39 14.45
CA ASN A 91 17.69 0.48 13.47
C ASN A 91 18.99 -0.21 13.97
N HIS A 92 19.74 -0.83 13.06
CA HIS A 92 21.02 -1.51 13.30
C HIS A 92 22.13 -0.60 13.86
N ARG A 93 22.04 0.73 13.65
CA ARG A 93 23.11 1.67 14.03
C ARG A 93 23.11 2.08 15.50
N ASN A 94 22.06 1.78 16.26
CA ASN A 94 21.97 2.19 17.66
C ASN A 94 22.44 1.08 18.58
N SER A 95 23.41 1.41 19.44
CA SER A 95 23.97 0.50 20.44
C SER A 95 22.88 -0.07 21.34
N GLY A 96 22.95 -1.39 21.60
CA GLY A 96 21.94 -2.13 22.38
C GLY A 96 21.67 -1.59 23.79
N VAL A 97 22.52 -0.70 24.31
CA VAL A 97 22.38 -0.06 25.63
C VAL A 97 21.10 0.77 25.74
N LYS A 98 20.71 1.53 24.70
CA LYS A 98 19.52 2.40 24.78
C LYS A 98 18.21 1.62 24.79
N TRP A 99 18.17 0.49 24.10
CA TRP A 99 16.98 -0.34 24.01
C TRP A 99 16.74 -1.18 25.27
N TYR A 100 17.81 -1.57 25.97
CA TYR A 100 17.72 -2.14 27.31
C TYR A 100 16.99 -1.19 28.26
N TRP A 101 17.44 0.07 28.30
CA TRP A 101 16.81 1.12 29.09
C TRP A 101 15.36 1.33 28.70
N PHE A 102 15.05 1.34 27.41
CA PHE A 102 13.67 1.43 26.95
C PHE A 102 12.80 0.28 27.46
N ALA A 103 13.22 -0.97 27.27
CA ALA A 103 12.44 -2.15 27.72
C ALA A 103 12.21 -2.11 29.24
N GLU A 104 13.25 -1.77 29.99
CA GLU A 104 13.17 -1.61 31.44
C GLU A 104 12.23 -0.46 31.84
N LEU A 105 12.26 0.65 31.12
CA LEU A 105 11.38 1.79 31.35
C LEU A 105 9.92 1.47 30.99
N VAL A 106 9.66 0.70 29.94
CA VAL A 106 8.29 0.22 29.64
C VAL A 106 7.80 -0.73 30.73
N ALA A 107 8.65 -1.67 31.16
CA ALA A 107 8.34 -2.57 32.26
C ALA A 107 8.07 -1.80 33.56
N ARG A 108 8.94 -0.85 33.94
CA ARG A 108 8.76 0.00 35.12
C ARG A 108 7.51 0.86 35.02
N ALA A 109 7.28 1.53 33.89
CA ALA A 109 6.10 2.38 33.70
C ALA A 109 4.80 1.59 33.89
N ARG A 110 4.80 0.27 33.58
CA ARG A 110 3.63 -0.59 33.71
C ARG A 110 3.53 -1.39 35.01
N MET A 111 4.67 -1.69 35.62
CA MET A 111 4.75 -2.45 36.87
C MET A 111 4.81 -1.55 38.11
N ALA A 112 5.05 -0.24 37.94
CA ALA A 112 5.16 0.69 39.06
C ALA A 112 3.91 0.61 39.95
N PRO A 113 4.07 0.33 41.27
CA PRO A 113 2.96 0.30 42.18
C PRO A 113 2.29 1.68 42.23
N LYS A 114 0.95 1.70 42.27
CA LYS A 114 0.12 2.92 42.23
C LYS A 114 0.48 3.99 43.28
N LYS A 115 1.29 3.66 44.29
CA LYS A 115 1.58 4.51 45.45
C LYS A 115 2.66 5.58 45.21
N ASP A 116 3.50 5.45 44.18
CA ASP A 116 4.67 6.32 43.99
C ASP A 116 4.50 7.45 42.95
N LEU A 117 3.36 7.50 42.25
CA LEU A 117 3.02 8.62 41.38
C LEU A 117 2.44 9.77 42.21
N LYS A 118 3.32 10.57 42.83
CA LYS A 118 2.92 11.87 43.39
C LYS A 118 2.28 12.70 42.27
N GLN A 119 1.00 13.03 42.41
CA GLN A 119 0.33 13.90 41.45
C GLN A 119 1.06 15.25 41.40
N PRO A 120 1.27 15.83 40.20
CA PRO A 120 1.91 17.13 40.09
C PRO A 120 1.00 18.19 40.72
N GLY A 121 1.47 18.79 41.82
CA GLY A 121 1.02 20.09 42.36
C GLY A 121 -0.47 20.23 42.63
N GLU A 122 -0.85 20.15 43.90
CA GLU A 122 -2.11 20.65 44.45
C GLU A 122 -2.26 22.14 44.10
N GLY A 123 -2.99 22.43 43.02
CA GLY A 123 -3.21 23.80 42.53
C GLY A 123 -4.45 23.99 41.66
N GLU A 124 -5.32 22.98 41.53
CA GLU A 124 -6.63 23.11 40.88
C GLU A 124 -7.72 22.39 41.69
N GLU A 125 -8.37 23.12 42.60
CA GLU A 125 -9.50 22.66 43.45
C GLU A 125 -10.82 22.37 42.68
N PHE A 126 -10.79 22.10 41.37
CA PHE A 126 -12.02 21.97 40.56
C PHE A 126 -12.30 20.59 39.94
N LEU A 127 -11.58 19.54 40.35
CA LEU A 127 -11.92 18.16 40.01
C LEU A 127 -12.31 17.39 41.27
N ASN A 128 -13.61 17.41 41.58
CA ASN A 128 -14.25 16.53 42.58
C ASN A 128 -13.72 15.09 42.46
N GLU A 129 -13.57 14.45 43.62
CA GLU A 129 -12.90 13.16 43.91
C GLU A 129 -13.33 11.96 43.03
N GLY A 130 -14.36 12.10 42.18
CA GLY A 130 -14.73 11.11 41.16
C GLY A 130 -13.85 11.10 39.89
N GLY A 131 -13.03 12.13 39.64
CA GLY A 131 -12.19 12.22 38.43
C GLY A 131 -10.82 11.51 38.51
N ALA A 132 -10.28 11.35 39.72
CA ALA A 132 -8.93 10.80 39.92
C ALA A 132 -8.84 9.28 39.72
N LEU A 133 -9.97 8.55 39.75
CA LEU A 133 -10.04 7.10 39.56
C LEU A 133 -9.94 6.64 38.09
N LEU A 134 -9.98 7.56 37.11
CA LEU A 134 -10.13 7.22 35.68
C LEU A 134 -8.85 7.23 34.85
N LEU A 135 -7.69 7.59 35.42
CA LEU A 135 -6.39 7.40 34.77
C LEU A 135 -5.79 6.04 35.13
N ARG A 136 -6.61 4.97 35.13
CA ARG A 136 -6.06 3.61 35.15
C ARG A 136 -5.16 3.45 33.93
N GLN A 137 -3.93 3.00 34.16
CA GLN A 137 -3.00 2.65 33.09
C GLN A 137 -3.70 1.75 32.09
N ARG A 138 -3.56 2.05 30.80
CA ARG A 138 -4.18 1.23 29.78
C ARG A 138 -3.33 0.01 29.49
N PRO A 139 -3.95 -1.18 29.45
CA PRO A 139 -3.27 -2.34 28.94
C PRO A 139 -2.84 -2.11 27.49
N LEU A 140 -1.60 -2.46 27.14
CA LEU A 140 -1.21 -2.53 25.73
C LEU A 140 -1.98 -3.66 25.08
N ARG A 141 -2.63 -3.39 23.96
CA ARG A 141 -3.35 -4.39 23.18
C ARG A 141 -2.61 -4.74 21.90
N GLU A 142 -1.90 -3.77 21.33
CA GLU A 142 -1.21 -3.95 20.06
C GLU A 142 0.27 -3.54 20.18
N LEU A 143 1.16 -4.42 19.74
CA LEU A 143 2.59 -4.17 19.67
C LEU A 143 3.08 -4.54 18.27
N SER A 144 3.65 -3.57 17.56
CA SER A 144 4.30 -3.77 16.28
C SER A 144 5.76 -3.36 16.41
N MET A 145 6.67 -4.28 16.11
CA MET A 145 8.11 -4.06 16.17
C MET A 145 8.75 -4.43 14.86
N VAL A 146 9.52 -3.52 14.28
CA VAL A 146 10.23 -3.72 13.02
C VAL A 146 11.72 -3.46 13.24
N GLY A 147 12.58 -4.44 12.93
CA GLY A 147 14.03 -4.26 12.88
C GLY A 147 14.89 -5.21 13.75
N TRP A 148 16.21 -4.95 13.76
CA TRP A 148 17.30 -5.91 14.06
C TRP A 148 17.51 -6.33 15.54
N ALA A 149 16.81 -5.71 16.50
CA ALA A 149 16.97 -6.02 17.93
C ALA A 149 15.62 -6.24 18.63
N ALA A 150 14.58 -6.56 17.88
CA ALA A 150 13.25 -6.74 18.43
C ALA A 150 13.19 -7.90 19.46
N SER A 151 13.84 -9.03 19.16
CA SER A 151 13.91 -10.22 20.03
C SER A 151 14.39 -9.94 21.46
N ASP A 152 15.56 -9.31 21.60
CA ASP A 152 16.18 -9.02 22.91
C ASP A 152 15.33 -8.07 23.76
N ILE A 153 14.65 -7.11 23.11
CA ILE A 153 13.76 -6.13 23.74
C ILE A 153 12.46 -6.82 24.19
N LEU A 154 11.88 -7.62 23.29
CA LEU A 154 10.63 -8.33 23.50
C LEU A 154 10.71 -9.27 24.70
N ALA A 155 11.78 -10.07 24.79
CA ALA A 155 12.05 -10.96 25.92
C ALA A 155 11.86 -10.29 27.28
N ARG A 156 12.31 -9.03 27.41
CA ARG A 156 12.22 -8.25 28.64
C ARG A 156 10.86 -7.58 28.83
N MET A 157 10.20 -7.24 27.74
CA MET A 157 8.88 -6.61 27.78
C MET A 157 7.76 -7.61 28.09
N PHE A 158 7.88 -8.89 27.74
CA PHE A 158 6.75 -9.82 27.84
C PHE A 158 6.10 -9.89 29.22
N VAL A 159 6.88 -9.80 30.30
CA VAL A 159 6.35 -9.82 31.67
C VAL A 159 5.28 -8.72 31.91
N CYS A 160 5.30 -7.62 31.16
CA CYS A 160 4.33 -6.53 31.29
C CYS A 160 3.29 -6.46 30.15
N LEU A 161 3.22 -7.48 29.28
CA LEU A 161 2.35 -7.53 28.10
C LEU A 161 1.15 -8.50 28.24
N GLY A 162 0.72 -8.79 29.48
CA GLY A 162 -0.45 -9.63 29.85
C GLY A 162 -1.72 -9.44 29.02
N SER A 163 -1.93 -8.23 28.52
CA SER A 163 -3.14 -7.82 27.82
C SER A 163 -3.03 -7.78 26.30
N LEU A 164 -1.89 -8.18 25.75
CA LEU A 164 -1.61 -8.05 24.33
C LEU A 164 -2.51 -8.99 23.53
N THR A 165 -3.23 -8.43 22.56
CA THR A 165 -4.12 -9.16 21.64
C THR A 165 -3.52 -9.26 20.24
N HIS A 166 -2.59 -8.36 19.89
CA HIS A 166 -1.99 -8.26 18.56
C HIS A 166 -0.48 -8.04 18.70
N LEU A 167 0.31 -8.95 18.13
CA LEU A 167 1.76 -8.88 18.11
C LEU A 167 2.26 -9.02 16.67
N GLU A 168 2.94 -7.99 16.18
CA GLU A 168 3.65 -7.99 14.92
C GLU A 168 5.13 -7.80 15.19
N VAL A 169 5.94 -8.79 14.84
CA VAL A 169 7.40 -8.75 14.99
C VAL A 169 8.01 -9.05 13.63
N MET A 170 8.47 -8.00 12.97
CA MET A 170 9.20 -8.07 11.72
C MET A 170 10.68 -7.97 12.05
N ASP A 171 11.26 -9.06 12.56
CA ASP A 171 12.71 -9.16 12.76
C ASP A 171 13.37 -9.46 11.41
N THR A 172 14.31 -8.61 11.03
CA THR A 172 15.11 -8.72 9.81
C THR A 172 16.36 -9.59 10.02
N SER A 173 16.54 -10.21 11.19
CA SER A 173 17.61 -11.15 11.46
C SER A 173 17.10 -12.37 12.20
N ALA A 174 16.64 -13.39 11.47
CA ALA A 174 16.27 -14.68 12.07
C ALA A 174 17.42 -15.26 12.91
N ARG A 175 18.68 -14.99 12.52
CA ARG A 175 19.88 -15.37 13.27
C ARG A 175 19.85 -14.91 14.72
N ARG A 176 19.39 -13.69 14.96
CA ARG A 176 19.43 -13.13 16.30
C ARG A 176 18.29 -13.68 17.14
N TRP A 177 17.10 -13.82 16.57
CA TRP A 177 15.99 -14.50 17.23
C TRP A 177 16.41 -15.91 17.68
N SER A 178 16.96 -16.73 16.79
CA SER A 178 17.45 -18.07 17.12
C SER A 178 18.51 -18.01 18.21
N ARG A 179 19.49 -17.09 18.14
CA ARG A 179 20.48 -16.92 19.23
C ARG A 179 19.86 -16.49 20.56
N THR A 180 18.84 -15.64 20.54
CA THR A 180 18.15 -15.19 21.77
C THR A 180 17.37 -16.36 22.37
N VAL A 181 16.76 -17.22 21.55
CA VAL A 181 16.12 -18.47 21.98
C VAL A 181 17.15 -19.49 22.48
N GLU A 182 18.23 -19.75 21.74
CA GLU A 182 19.33 -20.65 22.11
C GLU A 182 20.02 -20.21 23.42
N ARG A 183 20.13 -18.90 23.65
CA ARG A 183 20.65 -18.35 24.92
C ARG A 183 19.65 -18.44 26.07
N GLY A 184 18.44 -18.97 25.84
CA GLY A 184 17.35 -19.02 26.81
C GLY A 184 16.85 -17.64 27.23
N LEU A 185 17.19 -16.59 26.47
CA LEU A 185 16.76 -15.22 26.76
C LEU A 185 15.32 -14.98 26.34
N LEU A 186 14.86 -15.68 25.30
CA LEU A 186 13.47 -15.68 24.89
C LEU A 186 12.96 -17.10 24.79
N ASP A 187 12.05 -17.44 25.69
CA ASP A 187 11.24 -18.65 25.59
C ASP A 187 10.02 -18.32 24.71
N PRO A 188 9.88 -18.90 23.50
CA PRO A 188 8.71 -18.67 22.67
C PRO A 188 7.41 -18.99 23.42
N CYS A 189 7.34 -20.09 24.17
CA CYS A 189 6.20 -20.39 25.04
C CYS A 189 6.00 -19.34 26.13
N GLY A 190 7.07 -18.67 26.56
CA GLY A 190 7.03 -17.50 27.43
C GLY A 190 6.20 -16.35 26.86
N ILE A 191 6.17 -16.15 25.53
CA ILE A 191 5.36 -15.12 24.88
C ILE A 191 3.88 -15.28 25.23
N PHE A 192 3.34 -16.49 25.08
CA PHE A 192 1.92 -16.76 25.31
C PHE A 192 1.57 -16.97 26.77
N ARG A 193 2.49 -17.51 27.57
CA ARG A 193 2.35 -17.46 29.04
C ARG A 193 2.19 -16.03 29.53
N CYS A 194 2.95 -15.12 28.94
CA CYS A 194 2.89 -13.70 29.24
C CYS A 194 1.78 -12.94 28.51
N CYS A 195 1.24 -13.46 27.39
CA CYS A 195 0.22 -12.80 26.56
C CYS A 195 -0.95 -13.76 26.26
N PRO A 196 -1.73 -14.21 27.25
CA PRO A 196 -2.77 -15.22 27.05
C PRO A 196 -3.96 -14.75 26.20
N LEU A 197 -4.05 -13.45 25.91
CA LEU A 197 -5.10 -12.85 25.10
C LEU A 197 -4.71 -12.67 23.63
N LEU A 198 -3.54 -13.17 23.20
CA LEU A 198 -3.05 -12.98 21.84
C LEU A 198 -3.95 -13.68 20.81
N GLN A 199 -4.46 -12.92 19.84
CA GLN A 199 -5.37 -13.39 18.79
C GLN A 199 -4.75 -13.30 17.40
N TYR A 200 -3.82 -12.36 17.22
CA TYR A 200 -3.09 -12.12 15.99
C TYR A 200 -1.59 -12.17 16.28
N LEU A 201 -0.88 -13.01 15.52
CA LEU A 201 0.56 -13.11 15.57
C LEU A 201 1.13 -13.08 14.16
N LYS A 202 2.09 -12.16 13.95
CA LYS A 202 2.88 -12.05 12.74
C LYS A 202 4.36 -12.06 13.10
N MET A 203 5.08 -13.07 12.64
CA MET A 203 6.49 -13.30 12.99
C MET A 203 7.25 -14.09 11.91
N SER A 204 8.57 -14.09 12.00
CA SER A 204 9.48 -14.71 11.01
C SER A 204 10.12 -16.05 11.45
N SER A 205 9.96 -16.55 12.69
CA SER A 205 10.64 -17.80 13.15
C SER A 205 9.92 -18.60 14.27
N ASP A 206 10.32 -19.88 14.42
CA ASP A 206 9.97 -20.92 15.41
C ASP A 206 8.53 -20.98 15.93
N LEU A 207 7.64 -21.55 15.11
CA LEU A 207 6.20 -21.51 15.30
C LEU A 207 5.58 -22.69 16.05
N GLU A 208 6.16 -23.89 16.05
CA GLU A 208 5.43 -25.08 16.53
C GLU A 208 5.08 -25.02 18.01
N GLU A 209 6.07 -24.74 18.85
CA GLU A 209 5.88 -24.61 20.29
C GLU A 209 4.90 -23.47 20.60
N LEU A 210 5.07 -22.35 19.90
CA LEU A 210 4.21 -21.17 19.95
C LEU A 210 2.75 -21.49 19.65
N LEU A 211 2.48 -22.29 18.62
CA LEU A 211 1.11 -22.64 18.22
C LEU A 211 0.44 -23.59 19.22
N SER A 212 1.22 -24.47 19.87
CA SER A 212 0.68 -25.45 20.82
C SER A 212 0.07 -24.83 22.07
N VAL A 213 0.55 -23.64 22.48
CA VAL A 213 0.08 -22.93 23.68
C VAL A 213 -1.04 -21.92 23.39
N SER A 214 -1.50 -21.83 22.14
CA SER A 214 -2.36 -20.75 21.65
C SER A 214 -3.59 -21.21 20.87
N PRO A 215 -4.50 -21.97 21.52
CA PRO A 215 -5.66 -22.57 20.85
C PRO A 215 -6.68 -21.54 20.34
N ARG A 216 -6.58 -20.27 20.73
CA ARG A 216 -7.52 -19.19 20.36
C ARG A 216 -7.04 -18.33 19.18
N MET A 217 -5.88 -18.63 18.63
CA MET A 217 -5.33 -17.83 17.55
C MET A 217 -6.20 -17.98 16.30
N LYS A 218 -6.60 -16.85 15.71
CA LYS A 218 -7.47 -16.81 14.52
C LYS A 218 -6.71 -16.46 13.26
N VAL A 219 -5.65 -15.67 13.39
CA VAL A 219 -4.86 -15.18 12.27
C VAL A 219 -3.41 -15.52 12.50
N LEU A 220 -2.83 -16.28 11.57
CA LEU A 220 -1.43 -16.64 11.55
C LEU A 220 -0.81 -16.17 10.24
N LYS A 221 0.15 -15.24 10.31
CA LYS A 221 0.93 -14.82 9.14
C LYS A 221 2.42 -15.07 9.39
N VAL A 222 2.97 -16.07 8.72
CA VAL A 222 4.39 -16.42 8.75
C VAL A 222 5.06 -15.82 7.52
N ILE A 223 5.85 -14.78 7.73
CA ILE A 223 6.39 -13.95 6.65
C ILE A 223 7.90 -13.95 6.70
N ASN A 224 8.51 -14.11 5.52
CA ASN A 224 9.94 -13.92 5.32
C ASN A 224 10.79 -14.75 6.29
N ARG A 225 10.50 -16.06 6.37
CA ARG A 225 11.32 -16.95 7.19
C ARG A 225 12.70 -17.06 6.55
N GLU A 226 13.67 -16.35 7.13
CA GLU A 226 15.07 -16.53 6.79
C GLU A 226 15.55 -17.81 7.46
N VAL A 227 15.94 -18.78 6.64
CA VAL A 227 16.53 -20.01 7.15
C VAL A 227 18.03 -19.74 7.35
N THR A 228 18.46 -19.77 8.61
CA THR A 228 19.88 -19.58 8.92
C THR A 228 20.50 -20.92 9.30
N THR A 229 21.57 -21.28 8.62
CA THR A 229 22.38 -22.46 8.99
C THR A 229 23.02 -22.25 10.37
N PRO A 230 23.34 -23.34 11.08
CA PRO A 230 24.02 -23.25 12.39
C PRO A 230 25.35 -22.49 12.34
N ASP A 231 26.05 -22.51 11.20
CA ASP A 231 27.30 -21.78 10.98
C ASP A 231 27.11 -20.30 10.58
N GLY A 232 25.86 -19.85 10.41
CA GLY A 232 25.56 -18.50 9.97
C GLY A 232 25.98 -18.20 8.52
N SER A 233 26.05 -19.19 7.63
CA SER A 233 26.19 -18.97 6.19
C SER A 233 24.81 -18.92 5.50
N SER A 234 24.44 -17.76 4.95
CA SER A 234 23.14 -17.58 4.26
C SER A 234 23.04 -18.37 2.93
N ILE A 235 24.19 -18.69 2.35
CA ILE A 235 24.30 -19.06 0.93
C ILE A 235 24.01 -20.55 0.67
N PHE A 236 23.93 -21.39 1.72
CA PHE A 236 23.73 -22.85 1.58
C PHE A 236 22.58 -23.43 2.42
N ALA A 237 21.75 -22.59 3.03
CA ALA A 237 20.65 -23.01 3.90
C ALA A 237 19.55 -23.83 3.20
N GLN A 238 19.46 -23.76 1.87
CA GLN A 238 18.47 -24.51 1.07
C GLN A 238 18.53 -26.03 1.26
N ARG A 239 19.66 -26.61 1.68
CA ARG A 239 19.79 -28.07 1.83
C ARG A 239 19.54 -28.61 3.24
N TYR A 240 19.51 -27.77 4.28
CA TYR A 240 19.64 -28.24 5.67
C TYR A 240 18.39 -28.09 6.54
N TYR A 241 17.34 -27.41 6.10
CA TYR A 241 16.09 -27.35 6.86
C TYR A 241 14.91 -27.86 6.06
N SER A 242 14.43 -29.04 6.46
CA SER A 242 13.29 -29.74 5.90
C SER A 242 11.95 -29.23 6.43
N TYR A 243 11.91 -28.14 7.22
CA TYR A 243 10.67 -27.67 7.80
C TYR A 243 9.84 -26.92 6.76
N THR A 244 8.97 -27.68 6.10
CA THR A 244 8.13 -27.22 5.00
C THR A 244 6.80 -26.67 5.50
N LEU A 245 6.08 -25.97 4.62
CA LEU A 245 4.67 -25.64 4.82
C LEU A 245 3.83 -26.88 5.19
N ASN A 246 4.17 -28.05 4.64
CA ASN A 246 3.47 -29.29 4.96
C ASN A 246 3.66 -29.69 6.44
N ASP A 247 4.84 -29.46 7.01
CA ASP A 247 5.10 -29.78 8.42
C ASP A 247 4.34 -28.84 9.34
N LEU A 248 4.31 -27.55 9.01
CA LEU A 248 3.46 -26.58 9.71
C LEU A 248 1.98 -26.94 9.62
N GLN A 249 1.49 -27.37 8.45
CA GLN A 249 0.11 -27.79 8.29
C GLN A 249 -0.21 -29.05 9.10
N LYS A 250 0.66 -30.06 9.08
CA LYS A 250 0.53 -31.26 9.92
C LYS A 250 0.49 -30.90 11.40
N HIS A 251 1.31 -29.95 11.84
CA HIS A 251 1.29 -29.47 13.21
C HIS A 251 -0.01 -28.75 13.54
N LEU A 252 -0.49 -27.86 12.67
CA LEU A 252 -1.78 -27.18 12.81
C LEU A 252 -2.96 -28.18 12.89
N ASP A 253 -2.92 -29.26 12.09
CA ASP A 253 -3.87 -30.37 12.16
C ASP A 253 -3.81 -31.09 13.50
N LYS A 254 -2.59 -31.43 13.94
CA LYS A 254 -2.36 -32.15 15.20
C LYS A 254 -2.90 -31.39 16.40
N ILE A 255 -2.78 -30.06 16.42
CA ILE A 255 -3.30 -29.22 17.51
C ILE A 255 -4.77 -28.81 17.34
N GLY A 256 -5.40 -29.15 16.20
CA GLY A 256 -6.79 -28.80 15.91
C GLY A 256 -7.06 -27.29 15.81
N LEU A 257 -6.07 -26.49 15.40
CA LEU A 257 -6.20 -25.04 15.34
C LEU A 257 -6.96 -24.61 14.08
N VAL A 258 -8.09 -23.94 14.26
CA VAL A 258 -8.92 -23.41 13.17
C VAL A 258 -8.60 -21.94 12.95
N LEU A 259 -7.87 -21.67 11.87
CA LEU A 259 -7.51 -20.30 11.48
C LEU A 259 -8.55 -19.71 10.54
N GLU A 260 -8.94 -18.45 10.79
CA GLU A 260 -9.75 -17.64 9.88
C GLU A 260 -8.88 -17.08 8.74
N THR A 261 -7.60 -16.81 9.02
CA THR A 261 -6.63 -16.34 8.02
C THR A 261 -5.29 -17.00 8.27
N PHE A 262 -4.72 -17.56 7.21
CA PHE A 262 -3.42 -18.22 7.23
C PHE A 262 -2.56 -17.71 6.08
N HIS A 263 -1.34 -17.31 6.39
CA HIS A 263 -0.31 -16.99 5.41
C HIS A 263 1.00 -17.65 5.77
N TYR A 264 1.68 -18.19 4.77
CA TYR A 264 3.02 -18.73 4.89
C TYR A 264 3.82 -18.35 3.65
N SER A 265 4.99 -17.76 3.87
CA SER A 265 5.96 -17.46 2.82
C SER A 265 7.38 -17.66 3.32
N ASP A 266 8.23 -18.22 2.46
CA ASP A 266 9.64 -18.51 2.73
C ASP A 266 10.51 -17.76 1.72
N HIS A 267 11.51 -17.02 2.19
CA HIS A 267 12.37 -16.19 1.32
C HIS A 267 13.21 -17.03 0.34
N HIS A 268 13.54 -18.28 0.71
CA HIS A 268 14.56 -19.06 0.00
C HIS A 268 13.98 -20.10 -0.96
N LEU A 269 12.69 -20.40 -0.87
CA LEU A 269 12.03 -21.44 -1.69
C LEU A 269 11.48 -20.92 -3.02
N GLY A 270 11.94 -19.74 -3.46
CA GLY A 270 11.51 -19.00 -4.65
C GLY A 270 10.66 -19.78 -5.65
N LEU A 271 9.42 -19.32 -5.84
CA LEU A 271 8.51 -19.54 -6.98
C LEU A 271 8.10 -20.99 -7.35
N PHE A 272 8.85 -22.03 -7.01
CA PHE A 272 8.76 -23.27 -7.82
C PHE A 272 8.25 -24.52 -7.12
N ASN A 273 8.12 -24.60 -5.79
CA ASN A 273 7.79 -25.88 -5.14
C ASN A 273 6.81 -25.83 -3.97
N LEU A 274 6.23 -24.67 -3.63
CA LEU A 274 5.16 -24.63 -2.64
C LEU A 274 3.82 -24.96 -3.31
N ASP A 275 3.29 -26.13 -3.00
CA ASP A 275 1.92 -26.55 -3.35
C ASP A 275 0.92 -25.70 -2.54
N HIS A 276 0.68 -24.49 -3.01
CA HIS A 276 -0.31 -23.58 -2.42
C HIS A 276 -1.73 -24.13 -2.56
N THR A 277 -2.00 -25.07 -3.47
CA THR A 277 -3.33 -25.61 -3.74
C THR A 277 -3.96 -26.22 -2.50
N LYS A 278 -3.19 -27.01 -1.72
CA LYS A 278 -3.69 -27.59 -0.46
C LYS A 278 -4.05 -26.53 0.57
N THR A 279 -3.24 -25.46 0.63
CA THR A 279 -3.48 -24.33 1.53
C THR A 279 -4.74 -23.56 1.12
N LEU A 280 -4.86 -23.27 -0.17
CA LEU A 280 -6.02 -22.60 -0.76
C LEU A 280 -7.30 -23.40 -0.53
N GLN A 281 -7.29 -24.71 -0.74
CA GLN A 281 -8.44 -25.58 -0.49
C GLN A 281 -8.84 -25.58 1.00
N ARG A 282 -7.85 -25.76 1.89
CA ARG A 282 -8.07 -25.79 3.35
C ARG A 282 -8.66 -24.50 3.88
N TYR A 283 -8.18 -23.36 3.39
CA TYR A 283 -8.62 -22.03 3.82
C TYR A 283 -9.45 -21.31 2.77
N SER A 284 -10.18 -22.06 1.93
CA SER A 284 -11.00 -21.54 0.81
C SER A 284 -12.08 -20.54 1.23
N LYS A 285 -12.46 -20.54 2.52
CA LYS A 285 -13.39 -19.57 3.11
C LYS A 285 -12.73 -18.26 3.55
N SER A 286 -11.40 -18.17 3.51
CA SER A 286 -10.67 -16.96 3.89
C SER A 286 -10.93 -15.86 2.87
N LYS A 287 -11.39 -14.72 3.38
CA LYS A 287 -11.61 -13.50 2.58
C LYS A 287 -10.34 -12.68 2.41
N GLU A 288 -9.36 -12.90 3.27
CA GLU A 288 -8.08 -12.20 3.28
C GLU A 288 -6.96 -13.17 2.94
N TRP A 289 -6.22 -12.82 1.89
CA TRP A 289 -5.04 -13.55 1.47
C TRP A 289 -3.86 -12.61 1.48
N THR A 290 -2.74 -13.13 1.99
CA THR A 290 -1.45 -12.46 1.91
C THR A 290 -0.56 -13.34 1.04
N PHE A 291 0.30 -12.72 0.23
CA PHE A 291 1.33 -13.41 -0.53
C PHE A 291 2.61 -12.59 -0.48
N VAL A 292 3.77 -13.25 -0.53
CA VAL A 292 4.96 -12.52 -0.96
C VAL A 292 4.83 -12.31 -2.46
N GLU A 293 5.37 -11.20 -2.95
CA GLU A 293 5.31 -10.87 -4.38
C GLU A 293 5.69 -12.10 -5.23
N GLY A 294 6.82 -12.75 -4.92
CA GLY A 294 7.27 -13.96 -5.59
C GLY A 294 6.27 -15.13 -5.65
N ASP A 295 5.26 -15.21 -4.78
CA ASP A 295 4.36 -16.37 -4.74
C ASP A 295 3.26 -16.29 -5.80
N LEU A 296 2.95 -15.10 -6.32
CA LEU A 296 1.83 -14.85 -7.24
C LEU A 296 2.12 -15.29 -8.69
N SER A 297 2.45 -16.57 -8.85
CA SER A 297 2.66 -17.22 -10.13
C SER A 297 1.36 -17.31 -10.95
N PRO A 298 1.42 -17.46 -12.29
CA PRO A 298 0.23 -17.68 -13.11
C PRO A 298 -0.62 -18.87 -12.63
N LYS A 299 0.03 -19.95 -12.17
CA LYS A 299 -0.65 -21.11 -11.58
C LYS A 299 -1.42 -20.74 -10.32
N LEU A 300 -0.81 -19.98 -9.41
CA LEU A 300 -1.50 -19.53 -8.19
C LEU A 300 -2.67 -18.61 -8.51
N VAL A 301 -2.53 -17.73 -9.51
CA VAL A 301 -3.63 -16.86 -9.96
C VAL A 301 -4.79 -17.70 -10.49
N GLN A 302 -4.52 -18.72 -11.29
CA GLN A 302 -5.54 -19.66 -11.78
C GLN A 302 -6.22 -20.40 -10.60
N GLU A 303 -5.45 -20.85 -9.61
CA GLU A 303 -6.01 -21.49 -8.42
C GLU A 303 -6.87 -20.51 -7.61
N LEU A 304 -6.46 -19.26 -7.43
CA LEU A 304 -7.25 -18.24 -6.76
C LEU A 304 -8.57 -17.94 -7.49
N GLN A 305 -8.57 -17.99 -8.83
CA GLN A 305 -9.78 -17.85 -9.65
C GLN A 305 -10.73 -19.05 -9.49
N THR A 306 -10.21 -20.24 -9.15
CA THR A 306 -11.07 -21.41 -8.90
C THR A 306 -11.77 -21.36 -7.55
N ILE A 307 -11.29 -20.53 -6.62
CA ILE A 307 -11.95 -20.33 -5.32
C ILE A 307 -13.16 -19.42 -5.55
N PRO A 308 -14.35 -19.80 -5.08
CA PRO A 308 -15.58 -19.07 -5.39
C PRO A 308 -15.58 -17.67 -4.76
N ASN A 309 -15.14 -16.65 -5.49
CA ASN A 309 -15.40 -15.21 -5.27
C ASN A 309 -15.30 -14.69 -3.82
N VAL A 310 -14.53 -15.35 -2.97
CA VAL A 310 -14.45 -15.08 -1.53
C VAL A 310 -13.32 -14.09 -1.23
N VAL A 311 -12.30 -14.00 -2.09
CA VAL A 311 -11.14 -13.13 -1.85
C VAL A 311 -11.53 -11.66 -2.03
N THR A 312 -11.82 -11.00 -0.91
CA THR A 312 -12.14 -9.57 -0.88
C THR A 312 -10.92 -8.72 -0.52
N THR A 313 -9.92 -9.30 0.14
CA THR A 313 -8.69 -8.61 0.54
C THR A 313 -7.47 -9.37 0.07
N LEU A 314 -6.64 -8.73 -0.75
CA LEU A 314 -5.34 -9.23 -1.20
C LEU A 314 -4.23 -8.32 -0.66
N GLU A 315 -3.32 -8.88 0.12
CA GLU A 315 -2.12 -8.20 0.60
C GLU A 315 -0.88 -8.80 -0.06
N LEU A 316 -0.08 -7.96 -0.72
CA LEU A 316 1.18 -8.37 -1.32
C LEU A 316 2.35 -7.75 -0.57
N LEU A 317 3.22 -8.63 -0.10
CA LEU A 317 4.43 -8.28 0.62
C LEU A 317 5.58 -8.28 -0.37
N ASN A 318 6.09 -7.10 -0.70
CA ASN A 318 7.32 -7.01 -1.47
C ASN A 318 8.51 -7.29 -0.52
N VAL A 319 9.16 -8.42 -0.75
CA VAL A 319 10.41 -8.82 -0.10
C VAL A 319 11.61 -8.62 -1.03
N THR A 320 11.39 -8.55 -2.35
CA THR A 320 12.45 -8.52 -3.36
C THR A 320 12.22 -7.47 -4.45
N ASN A 321 13.28 -6.83 -4.93
CA ASN A 321 13.19 -5.82 -6.01
C ASN A 321 12.97 -6.42 -7.42
N TYR A 322 12.52 -7.67 -7.56
CA TYR A 322 12.42 -8.37 -8.84
C TYR A 322 11.07 -8.13 -9.56
N PHE A 323 11.10 -8.21 -10.90
CA PHE A 323 10.03 -7.76 -11.81
C PHE A 323 9.01 -8.84 -12.21
N THR A 324 9.23 -10.10 -11.85
CA THR A 324 8.56 -11.25 -12.49
C THR A 324 7.09 -11.41 -12.12
N VAL A 325 6.64 -10.80 -11.02
CA VAL A 325 5.34 -11.07 -10.38
C VAL A 325 4.21 -10.21 -10.95
N VAL A 326 4.60 -9.15 -11.62
CA VAL A 326 3.74 -8.09 -12.12
C VAL A 326 2.61 -8.60 -13.03
N LYS A 327 2.88 -9.60 -13.88
CA LYS A 327 1.87 -10.17 -14.78
C LYS A 327 0.79 -10.93 -14.00
N GLY A 328 1.17 -11.68 -12.97
CA GLY A 328 0.22 -12.42 -12.12
C GLY A 328 -0.77 -11.49 -11.44
N LEU A 329 -0.29 -10.39 -10.85
CA LEU A 329 -1.15 -9.39 -10.22
C LEU A 329 -2.09 -8.74 -11.24
N HIS A 330 -1.59 -8.33 -12.41
CA HIS A 330 -2.44 -7.76 -13.44
C HIS A 330 -3.56 -8.72 -13.87
N ASN A 331 -3.20 -9.97 -14.18
CA ASN A 331 -4.17 -10.99 -14.59
C ASN A 331 -5.22 -11.24 -13.51
N TYR A 332 -4.80 -11.27 -12.24
CA TYR A 332 -5.72 -11.40 -11.12
C TYR A 332 -6.69 -10.20 -11.02
N LEU A 333 -6.21 -8.96 -11.14
CA LEU A 333 -7.06 -7.77 -11.11
C LEU A 333 -8.05 -7.70 -12.29
N CYS A 334 -7.66 -8.21 -13.45
CA CYS A 334 -8.53 -8.32 -14.63
C CYS A 334 -9.60 -9.42 -14.52
N SER A 335 -9.50 -10.31 -13.54
CA SER A 335 -10.40 -11.47 -13.39
C SER A 335 -11.11 -11.53 -12.03
N SER A 336 -10.88 -10.56 -11.14
CA SER A 336 -11.36 -10.59 -9.76
C SER A 336 -12.31 -9.44 -9.45
N PRO A 337 -13.57 -9.48 -9.91
CA PRO A 337 -14.53 -8.40 -9.69
C PRO A 337 -14.91 -8.20 -8.22
N HIS A 338 -14.67 -9.22 -7.38
CA HIS A 338 -15.01 -9.23 -5.95
C HIS A 338 -13.93 -8.62 -5.05
N LEU A 339 -12.78 -8.25 -5.60
CA LEU A 339 -11.70 -7.67 -4.80
C LEU A 339 -12.09 -6.28 -4.30
N VAL A 340 -12.13 -6.11 -2.98
CA VAL A 340 -12.51 -4.86 -2.28
C VAL A 340 -11.29 -4.12 -1.77
N HIS A 341 -10.24 -4.84 -1.36
CA HIS A 341 -9.03 -4.27 -0.78
C HIS A 341 -7.78 -4.88 -1.40
N LEU A 342 -6.96 -4.05 -2.06
CA LEU A 342 -5.62 -4.40 -2.51
C LEU A 342 -4.59 -3.64 -1.66
N ARG A 343 -3.75 -4.37 -0.93
CA ARG A 343 -2.67 -3.83 -0.09
C ARG A 343 -1.31 -4.30 -0.61
N ALA A 344 -0.79 -3.59 -1.58
CA ALA A 344 0.45 -3.91 -2.28
C ALA A 344 1.35 -2.66 -2.40
N ALA A 345 1.40 -1.84 -1.34
CA ALA A 345 2.07 -0.53 -1.37
C ALA A 345 3.52 -0.62 -1.85
N LYS A 346 4.20 -1.71 -1.49
CA LYS A 346 5.61 -1.92 -1.83
C LYS A 346 5.80 -2.65 -3.17
N THR A 347 4.76 -3.20 -3.79
CA THR A 347 4.84 -3.94 -5.05
C THR A 347 4.90 -2.97 -6.24
N PRO A 348 5.93 -3.05 -7.10
CA PRO A 348 6.09 -2.17 -8.27
C PRO A 348 5.18 -2.59 -9.43
N TYR A 349 4.02 -1.95 -9.55
CA TYR A 349 3.08 -2.19 -10.64
C TYR A 349 3.43 -1.35 -11.89
N PRO A 350 3.59 -1.96 -13.07
CA PRO A 350 3.95 -1.24 -14.29
C PRO A 350 2.78 -0.39 -14.79
N VAL A 351 3.04 0.89 -15.03
CA VAL A 351 2.06 1.79 -15.62
C VAL A 351 1.67 1.34 -17.04
N GLU A 352 2.57 0.66 -17.74
CA GLU A 352 2.34 0.15 -19.08
C GLU A 352 1.16 -0.83 -19.14
N LEU A 353 0.88 -1.60 -18.08
CA LEU A 353 -0.28 -2.50 -18.04
C LEU A 353 -1.62 -1.78 -17.84
N MET A 354 -1.61 -0.47 -17.52
CA MET A 354 -2.80 0.37 -17.42
C MET A 354 -3.02 1.21 -18.68
N ASP A 355 -2.04 1.22 -19.59
CA ASP A 355 -2.09 1.99 -20.82
C ASP A 355 -2.83 1.22 -21.92
N VAL A 356 -4.16 1.22 -21.82
CA VAL A 356 -5.08 0.47 -22.71
C VAL A 356 -4.87 0.79 -24.19
N HIS A 357 -4.32 1.95 -24.52
CA HIS A 357 -4.14 2.43 -25.89
C HIS A 357 -2.68 2.54 -26.33
N ASP A 358 -1.75 1.93 -25.58
CA ASP A 358 -0.32 1.90 -25.88
C ASP A 358 0.31 3.27 -26.17
N ASN A 359 -0.21 4.33 -25.53
CA ASN A 359 0.33 5.70 -25.63
C ASN A 359 1.83 5.74 -25.34
N TYR A 360 2.31 4.84 -24.49
CA TYR A 360 3.70 4.73 -24.08
C TYR A 360 4.65 4.38 -25.24
N LEU A 361 4.21 3.52 -26.17
CA LEU A 361 5.06 3.02 -27.26
C LEU A 361 5.26 4.08 -28.35
N LEU A 362 4.29 4.95 -28.57
CA LEU A 362 4.29 5.93 -29.66
C LEU A 362 5.20 7.14 -29.41
N GLY A 363 5.52 7.44 -28.16
CA GLY A 363 6.39 8.57 -27.81
C GLY A 363 7.88 8.36 -28.13
N TRP A 364 8.26 7.21 -28.72
CA TRP A 364 9.64 6.93 -29.11
C TRP A 364 9.81 7.07 -30.63
N PRO A 365 10.72 7.95 -31.09
CA PRO A 365 11.28 7.80 -32.42
C PRO A 365 11.86 6.38 -32.49
N LYS A 366 11.37 5.56 -33.42
CA LYS A 366 11.92 4.21 -33.64
C LYS A 366 13.42 4.40 -33.86
N LYS A 367 14.27 3.60 -33.19
CA LYS A 367 15.74 3.74 -33.28
C LYS A 367 16.24 3.75 -34.74
N ASP A 368 15.48 3.15 -35.65
CA ASP A 368 15.78 3.06 -37.07
C ASP A 368 15.65 4.40 -37.81
N GLU A 369 14.81 5.34 -37.34
CA GLU A 369 14.79 6.70 -37.88
C GLU A 369 16.08 7.46 -37.55
N LYS A 370 16.68 7.21 -36.37
CA LYS A 370 17.98 7.80 -36.04
C LYS A 370 19.11 7.23 -36.87
N LYS A 371 19.05 5.95 -37.26
CA LYS A 371 20.02 5.37 -38.20
C LYS A 371 19.84 5.93 -39.60
N LYS A 372 18.60 6.09 -40.10
CA LYS A 372 18.35 6.72 -41.42
C LYS A 372 18.77 8.20 -41.48
N LEU A 373 18.60 8.96 -40.40
CA LEU A 373 19.12 10.34 -40.32
C LEU A 373 20.65 10.41 -40.15
N ALA A 374 21.28 9.38 -39.58
CA ALA A 374 22.73 9.31 -39.45
C ALA A 374 23.42 8.74 -40.71
N SER A 375 22.75 7.89 -41.49
CA SER A 375 23.31 7.23 -42.67
C SER A 375 23.20 8.04 -43.96
N THR A 376 22.45 9.13 -44.00
CA THR A 376 22.41 10.05 -45.16
C THR A 376 23.60 11.01 -45.24
N GLY A 377 24.61 10.87 -44.37
CA GLY A 377 25.73 11.82 -44.27
C GLY A 377 27.13 11.30 -44.60
N SER A 378 27.30 10.06 -45.10
CA SER A 378 28.65 9.55 -45.41
C SER A 378 28.66 8.72 -46.69
N GLY A 379 28.76 9.43 -47.82
CA GLY A 379 29.25 8.86 -49.07
C GLY A 379 30.78 9.00 -49.11
N GLY A 380 31.47 7.91 -49.42
CA GLY A 380 32.90 7.92 -49.76
C GLY A 380 33.65 6.70 -49.21
N GLY A 381 33.63 5.60 -49.96
CA GLY A 381 34.45 4.42 -49.65
C GLY A 381 34.13 3.23 -50.54
N GLU A 382 34.55 3.27 -51.80
CA GLU A 382 34.66 2.10 -52.68
C GLU A 382 35.88 1.25 -52.30
N GLY A 383 35.75 -0.07 -52.43
CA GLY A 383 36.81 -1.06 -52.25
C GLY A 383 36.22 -2.41 -51.81
N VAL A 384 35.74 -3.25 -52.74
CA VAL A 384 36.47 -4.41 -53.29
C VAL A 384 36.97 -5.35 -52.18
N ASP A 385 36.35 -6.52 -52.00
CA ASP A 385 36.88 -7.76 -52.61
C ASP A 385 35.87 -8.91 -52.54
N LYS A 386 35.90 -9.77 -53.56
CA LYS A 386 35.07 -10.97 -53.70
C LYS A 386 35.82 -12.18 -53.14
N GLY A 387 35.16 -12.95 -52.29
CA GLY A 387 35.61 -14.29 -51.88
C GLY A 387 34.43 -15.24 -51.90
N ASP A 388 34.47 -16.18 -52.84
CA ASP A 388 33.50 -17.26 -53.01
C ASP A 388 33.56 -18.23 -51.83
N ASP A 389 32.46 -18.44 -51.11
CA ASP A 389 32.32 -19.53 -50.14
C ASP A 389 30.95 -20.20 -50.26
N ALA A 390 30.95 -21.41 -50.82
CA ALA A 390 29.77 -22.17 -51.24
C ALA A 390 29.33 -23.22 -50.18
N THR A 391 29.44 -22.89 -48.89
CA THR A 391 29.02 -23.76 -47.78
C THR A 391 27.82 -23.25 -46.98
N ALA A 392 27.18 -22.16 -47.42
CA ALA A 392 26.15 -21.44 -46.66
C ALA A 392 24.69 -21.92 -46.85
N GLU A 393 24.40 -22.90 -47.71
CA GLU A 393 23.00 -23.21 -48.09
C GLU A 393 22.24 -24.17 -47.13
N ILE A 394 22.91 -24.81 -46.15
CA ILE A 394 22.24 -25.77 -45.23
C ILE A 394 21.96 -25.17 -43.84
N GLU A 395 22.66 -24.11 -43.42
CA GLU A 395 22.36 -23.41 -42.16
C GLU A 395 21.22 -22.38 -42.29
N THR A 396 20.88 -21.96 -43.51
CA THR A 396 19.83 -20.97 -43.78
C THR A 396 18.42 -21.47 -43.45
N ASP A 397 18.10 -22.74 -43.74
CA ASP A 397 16.74 -23.26 -43.56
C ASP A 397 16.35 -23.40 -42.09
N LYS A 398 17.30 -23.81 -41.22
CA LYS A 398 17.06 -23.92 -39.78
C LYS A 398 16.93 -22.56 -39.11
N GLN A 399 17.71 -21.57 -39.59
CA GLN A 399 17.62 -20.20 -39.10
C GLN A 399 16.31 -19.53 -39.55
N GLU A 400 15.78 -19.86 -40.73
CA GLU A 400 14.49 -19.36 -41.22
C GLU A 400 13.31 -19.94 -40.42
N GLN A 401 13.36 -21.23 -40.05
CA GLN A 401 12.32 -21.87 -39.24
C GLN A 401 12.27 -21.35 -37.80
N ASP A 402 13.42 -21.20 -37.13
CA ASP A 402 13.51 -20.58 -35.79
C ASP A 402 13.04 -19.11 -35.81
N THR A 403 13.23 -18.41 -36.92
CA THR A 403 12.77 -17.02 -37.09
C THR A 403 11.26 -16.97 -37.27
N LYS A 404 10.69 -17.87 -38.09
CA LYS A 404 9.23 -17.99 -38.28
C LYS A 404 8.50 -18.41 -37.00
N GLU A 405 9.03 -19.34 -36.22
CA GLU A 405 8.43 -19.73 -34.93
C GLU A 405 8.47 -18.58 -33.92
N LYS A 406 9.60 -17.87 -33.80
CA LYS A 406 9.70 -16.66 -32.94
C LYS A 406 8.80 -15.53 -33.41
N GLU A 407 8.59 -15.40 -34.71
CA GLU A 407 7.69 -14.40 -35.29
C GLU A 407 6.22 -14.77 -35.03
N GLN A 408 5.83 -16.04 -35.22
CA GLN A 408 4.51 -16.55 -34.86
C GLN A 408 4.24 -16.44 -33.35
N GLU A 409 5.22 -16.71 -32.50
CA GLU A 409 5.09 -16.56 -31.05
C GLU A 409 4.94 -15.08 -30.67
N ARG A 410 5.70 -14.18 -31.30
CA ARG A 410 5.52 -12.72 -31.16
C ARG A 410 4.16 -12.24 -31.67
N GLU A 411 3.68 -12.76 -32.79
CA GLU A 411 2.36 -12.43 -33.32
C GLU A 411 1.25 -12.97 -32.44
N LYS A 412 1.41 -14.17 -31.87
CA LYS A 412 0.50 -14.73 -30.88
C LYS A 412 0.50 -13.91 -29.59
N GLU A 413 1.66 -13.46 -29.11
CA GLU A 413 1.76 -12.52 -27.99
C GLU A 413 1.13 -11.15 -28.31
N LYS A 414 1.26 -10.65 -29.55
CA LYS A 414 0.59 -9.42 -30.01
C LYS A 414 -0.93 -9.60 -30.09
N ARG A 415 -1.42 -10.73 -30.59
CA ARG A 415 -2.85 -11.07 -30.70
C ARG A 415 -3.49 -11.29 -29.32
N GLN A 416 -2.77 -11.93 -28.40
CA GLN A 416 -3.15 -12.01 -26.98
C GLN A 416 -2.93 -10.67 -26.23
N GLY A 417 -2.37 -9.66 -26.90
CA GLY A 417 -1.83 -8.43 -26.31
C GLY A 417 -2.85 -7.34 -25.99
N ARG A 418 -4.16 -7.60 -26.04
CA ARG A 418 -5.13 -6.67 -25.46
C ARG A 418 -4.89 -6.63 -23.96
N LYS A 419 -4.32 -5.52 -23.49
CA LYS A 419 -4.14 -5.28 -22.06
C LYS A 419 -5.49 -5.40 -21.37
N GLY A 420 -5.56 -6.27 -20.37
CA GLY A 420 -6.76 -6.47 -19.58
C GLY A 420 -7.14 -5.18 -18.88
N ILE A 421 -8.44 -4.96 -18.70
CA ILE A 421 -8.95 -3.90 -17.82
C ILE A 421 -9.31 -4.55 -16.50
N TRP A 422 -8.95 -3.92 -15.38
CA TRP A 422 -9.29 -4.48 -14.07
C TRP A 422 -10.80 -4.57 -13.93
N THR A 423 -11.29 -5.73 -13.51
CA THR A 423 -12.72 -5.99 -13.28
C THR A 423 -13.14 -5.66 -11.85
N CYS A 424 -12.18 -5.39 -10.94
CA CYS A 424 -12.42 -5.01 -9.55
C CYS A 424 -12.99 -3.59 -9.38
N ARG A 425 -14.18 -3.31 -9.92
CA ARG A 425 -14.81 -1.97 -9.87
C ARG A 425 -15.23 -1.54 -8.46
N ASN A 426 -15.47 -2.52 -7.58
CA ASN A 426 -15.85 -2.32 -6.17
C ASN A 426 -14.66 -2.14 -5.23
N LEU A 427 -13.46 -1.88 -5.76
CA LEU A 427 -12.27 -1.69 -4.96
C LEU A 427 -12.39 -0.43 -4.09
N GLU A 428 -12.46 -0.60 -2.77
CA GLU A 428 -12.54 0.48 -1.79
C GLU A 428 -11.16 0.91 -1.28
N THR A 429 -10.19 0.00 -1.25
CA THR A 429 -8.82 0.28 -0.79
C THR A 429 -7.81 -0.15 -1.83
N LEU A 430 -6.99 0.79 -2.27
CA LEU A 430 -5.87 0.53 -3.17
C LEU A 430 -4.59 1.11 -2.58
N HIS A 431 -3.70 0.24 -2.12
CA HIS A 431 -2.31 0.60 -1.86
C HIS A 431 -1.45 -0.06 -2.92
N LEU A 432 -0.81 0.73 -3.77
CA LEU A 432 -0.02 0.19 -4.86
C LEU A 432 1.17 1.09 -5.19
N GLY A 433 2.34 0.47 -5.34
CA GLY A 433 3.50 1.12 -5.91
C GLY A 433 3.40 1.08 -7.43
N PHE A 434 3.78 2.16 -8.09
CA PHE A 434 3.86 2.24 -9.55
C PHE A 434 5.30 2.36 -9.99
N ARG A 435 5.56 1.76 -11.14
CA ARG A 435 6.86 1.75 -11.79
C ARG A 435 6.68 1.86 -13.30
N THR A 436 7.70 2.34 -13.97
CA THR A 436 7.81 2.43 -15.41
C THR A 436 8.90 1.45 -15.85
N ILE A 437 8.65 0.71 -16.92
CA ILE A 437 9.60 -0.26 -17.45
C ILE A 437 10.78 0.45 -18.14
N SER A 438 10.63 1.70 -18.56
CA SER A 438 11.71 2.41 -19.25
C SER A 438 12.90 2.71 -18.33
N SER A 439 14.08 2.30 -18.77
CA SER A 439 15.36 2.55 -18.10
C SER A 439 15.81 4.01 -18.07
N ARG A 440 15.09 4.93 -18.72
CA ARG A 440 15.44 6.35 -18.78
C ARG A 440 14.21 7.19 -18.45
N PRO A 441 14.11 7.75 -17.23
CA PRO A 441 13.05 8.68 -16.93
C PRO A 441 13.21 9.92 -17.78
N SER A 442 12.09 10.45 -18.24
CA SER A 442 12.03 11.79 -18.83
C SER A 442 10.83 12.52 -18.22
N PRO A 443 10.95 13.82 -17.93
CA PRO A 443 9.84 14.59 -17.35
C PRO A 443 8.54 14.49 -18.16
N LYS A 444 8.67 14.40 -19.50
CA LYS A 444 7.54 14.22 -20.42
C LYS A 444 6.82 12.88 -20.19
N ARG A 445 7.56 11.79 -19.98
CA ARG A 445 6.97 10.47 -19.69
C ARG A 445 6.32 10.42 -18.33
N ASN A 446 6.90 11.06 -17.32
CA ASN A 446 6.33 11.03 -15.97
C ASN A 446 4.96 11.73 -15.95
N SER A 447 4.78 12.77 -16.78
CA SER A 447 3.46 13.39 -16.98
C SER A 447 2.47 12.45 -17.67
N LEU A 448 2.88 11.72 -18.70
CA LEU A 448 2.04 10.74 -19.40
C LEU A 448 1.64 9.59 -18.45
N ASN A 449 2.61 8.99 -17.77
CA ASN A 449 2.40 7.89 -16.84
C ASN A 449 1.44 8.28 -15.72
N ALA A 450 1.57 9.51 -15.21
CA ALA A 450 0.64 10.03 -14.22
C ALA A 450 -0.78 10.16 -14.76
N ARG A 451 -0.96 10.67 -15.99
CA ARG A 451 -2.29 10.73 -16.62
C ARG A 451 -2.88 9.36 -16.86
N ILE A 452 -2.06 8.36 -17.21
CA ILE A 452 -2.50 6.97 -17.34
C ILE A 452 -3.01 6.47 -16.00
N VAL A 453 -2.20 6.53 -14.93
CA VAL A 453 -2.58 6.04 -13.60
C VAL A 453 -3.82 6.76 -13.07
N PHE A 454 -3.83 8.10 -13.05
CA PHE A 454 -4.96 8.87 -12.49
C PHE A 454 -6.23 8.73 -13.34
N GLY A 455 -6.10 8.77 -14.67
CA GLY A 455 -7.21 8.65 -15.60
C GLY A 455 -7.84 7.25 -15.61
N TYR A 456 -7.02 6.22 -15.45
CA TYR A 456 -7.47 4.83 -15.33
C TYR A 456 -8.17 4.58 -14.00
N LEU A 457 -7.50 4.90 -12.87
CA LEU A 457 -8.06 4.64 -11.53
C LEU A 457 -9.38 5.38 -11.29
N SER A 458 -9.51 6.61 -11.79
CA SER A 458 -10.75 7.41 -11.65
C SER A 458 -11.96 6.82 -12.38
N ARG A 459 -11.77 5.91 -13.34
CA ARG A 459 -12.84 5.25 -14.11
C ARG A 459 -13.05 3.79 -13.74
N VAL A 460 -11.95 3.07 -13.56
CA VAL A 460 -11.97 1.63 -13.31
C VAL A 460 -12.28 1.31 -11.84
N CYS A 461 -11.88 2.18 -10.91
CA CYS A 461 -12.12 1.98 -9.47
C CYS A 461 -12.89 3.17 -8.85
N PRO A 462 -14.13 3.46 -9.28
CA PRO A 462 -14.89 4.63 -8.83
C PRO A 462 -15.26 4.56 -7.33
N GLN A 463 -15.26 3.37 -6.73
CA GLN A 463 -15.61 3.13 -5.32
C GLN A 463 -14.45 3.34 -4.34
N LEU A 464 -13.28 3.80 -4.81
CA LEU A 464 -12.11 3.99 -3.94
C LEU A 464 -12.40 4.97 -2.80
N ARG A 465 -12.18 4.49 -1.57
CA ARG A 465 -12.24 5.26 -0.32
C ARG A 465 -10.85 5.57 0.21
N VAL A 466 -9.91 4.64 0.06
CA VAL A 466 -8.52 4.79 0.49
C VAL A 466 -7.62 4.54 -0.70
N LEU A 467 -6.95 5.60 -1.18
CA LEU A 467 -5.99 5.52 -2.26
C LEU A 467 -4.60 5.87 -1.75
N HIS A 468 -3.68 4.94 -1.98
CA HIS A 468 -2.30 5.07 -1.58
C HIS A 468 -1.39 4.75 -2.76
N LEU A 469 -0.82 5.78 -3.36
CA LEU A 469 0.06 5.70 -4.52
C LEU A 469 1.50 5.88 -4.07
N GLN A 470 2.36 4.96 -4.49
CA GLN A 470 3.79 5.06 -4.25
C GLN A 470 4.55 5.05 -5.58
N ASP A 471 5.57 5.89 -5.74
CA ASP A 471 6.53 5.74 -6.84
C ASP A 471 7.74 4.91 -6.42
N LYS A 472 8.10 3.95 -7.26
CA LYS A 472 9.24 3.05 -7.07
C LYS A 472 10.44 3.41 -7.95
N ASP A 473 10.31 4.33 -8.90
CA ASP A 473 11.37 4.69 -9.85
C ASP A 473 12.23 5.91 -9.45
N CYS A 474 12.25 6.28 -8.18
CA CYS A 474 12.84 7.55 -7.75
C CYS A 474 14.37 7.62 -7.76
N ARG A 475 15.08 6.76 -8.51
CA ARG A 475 16.54 6.91 -8.70
C ARG A 475 16.93 8.23 -9.39
N HIS A 476 15.95 9.00 -9.87
CA HIS A 476 16.15 10.25 -10.58
C HIS A 476 15.25 11.36 -10.02
N THR A 477 15.74 12.62 -10.08
CA THR A 477 15.13 13.85 -9.55
C THR A 477 13.75 14.21 -10.12
N THR A 478 13.17 13.38 -10.98
CA THR A 478 11.91 13.64 -11.67
C THR A 478 10.81 12.64 -11.30
N ALA A 479 10.96 11.95 -10.16
CA ALA A 479 10.10 10.89 -9.67
C ALA A 479 8.59 11.16 -9.84
N PHE A 480 7.85 10.13 -10.26
CA PHE A 480 6.40 10.10 -10.18
C PHE A 480 6.01 10.13 -8.67
N PRO A 481 4.78 10.51 -8.31
CA PRO A 481 3.89 11.35 -9.07
C PRO A 481 4.25 12.84 -8.94
N TYR A 482 4.57 13.48 -10.07
CA TYR A 482 4.42 14.93 -10.16
C TYR A 482 2.94 15.27 -10.02
N LEU A 483 2.55 15.93 -8.93
CA LEU A 483 1.19 16.45 -8.80
C LEU A 483 1.17 17.79 -9.50
N SER A 484 0.58 17.87 -10.68
CA SER A 484 0.39 19.11 -11.42
C SER A 484 -0.90 18.98 -12.23
N LEU A 485 -1.40 20.10 -12.75
CA LEU A 485 -2.55 20.05 -13.65
C LEU A 485 -2.22 19.20 -14.89
N LYS A 486 -1.03 19.40 -15.48
CA LYS A 486 -0.58 18.71 -16.71
C LYS A 486 -0.40 17.20 -16.56
N THR A 487 -0.07 16.74 -15.35
CA THR A 487 0.07 15.31 -15.02
C THR A 487 -1.27 14.64 -14.75
N GLY A 488 -2.38 15.38 -14.80
CA GLY A 488 -3.73 14.83 -14.64
C GLY A 488 -4.10 14.52 -13.21
N PHE A 489 -3.44 15.11 -12.20
CA PHE A 489 -3.81 14.89 -10.80
C PHE A 489 -5.28 15.24 -10.54
N VAL A 490 -5.79 16.23 -11.26
CA VAL A 490 -7.19 16.66 -11.26
C VAL A 490 -8.18 15.55 -11.66
N LEU A 491 -7.76 14.53 -12.41
CA LEU A 491 -8.62 13.40 -12.82
C LEU A 491 -9.13 12.61 -11.62
N LEU A 492 -8.39 12.59 -10.51
CA LEU A 492 -8.83 11.94 -9.27
C LEU A 492 -10.05 12.62 -8.64
N SER A 493 -10.40 13.86 -9.04
CA SER A 493 -11.59 14.57 -8.54
C SER A 493 -12.90 13.84 -8.79
N ARG A 494 -12.93 12.92 -9.77
CA ARG A 494 -14.07 12.04 -10.07
C ARG A 494 -14.34 10.99 -8.99
N LEU A 495 -13.36 10.68 -8.13
CA LEU A 495 -13.52 9.69 -7.05
C LEU A 495 -14.37 10.26 -5.91
N GLN A 496 -15.68 10.10 -6.02
CA GLN A 496 -16.66 10.70 -5.10
C GLN A 496 -16.57 10.16 -3.67
N HIS A 497 -16.18 8.89 -3.53
CA HIS A 497 -16.09 8.17 -2.27
C HIS A 497 -14.71 8.26 -1.60
N LEU A 498 -13.74 8.93 -2.24
CA LEU A 498 -12.36 8.98 -1.75
C LEU A 498 -12.30 9.75 -0.43
N ARG A 499 -11.98 9.06 0.67
CA ARG A 499 -11.80 9.62 2.03
C ARG A 499 -10.35 9.91 2.36
N GLN A 500 -9.45 9.03 1.95
CA GLN A 500 -8.02 9.15 2.23
C GLN A 500 -7.21 9.04 0.95
N LEU A 501 -6.38 10.06 0.70
CA LEU A 501 -5.42 10.08 -0.40
C LEU A 501 -4.01 10.24 0.16
N ARG A 502 -3.18 9.25 -0.11
CA ARG A 502 -1.78 9.18 0.30
C ARG A 502 -0.91 9.04 -0.93
N ILE A 503 0.08 9.90 -1.04
CA ILE A 503 0.99 9.94 -2.18
C ILE A 503 2.41 10.01 -1.66
N GLY A 504 3.26 9.07 -2.04
CA GLY A 504 4.65 9.09 -1.60
C GLY A 504 5.63 8.53 -2.63
N THR A 505 6.90 8.66 -2.30
CA THR A 505 8.02 8.13 -3.08
C THR A 505 8.73 7.07 -2.22
N PHE A 506 9.25 6.01 -2.83
CA PHE A 506 9.92 4.93 -2.09
C PHE A 506 11.39 5.20 -1.81
N ASP A 507 12.06 5.92 -2.72
CA ASP A 507 13.51 6.03 -2.65
C ASP A 507 13.94 7.08 -1.63
N GLN A 508 14.86 6.70 -0.75
CA GLN A 508 15.70 7.64 -0.03
C GLN A 508 16.71 8.19 -1.03
N CYS A 509 16.25 8.96 -2.03
CA CYS A 509 17.13 9.58 -2.99
C CYS A 509 18.27 10.24 -2.20
N LYS A 510 19.52 9.97 -2.61
CA LYS A 510 20.77 10.42 -1.98
C LYS A 510 20.96 11.95 -2.02
N TYR A 511 19.89 12.73 -1.95
CA TYR A 511 19.90 14.16 -1.75
C TYR A 511 19.43 14.50 -0.32
N PRO A 512 20.29 14.31 0.70
CA PRO A 512 20.00 14.76 2.06
C PRO A 512 19.83 16.29 2.18
N ALA A 513 20.21 17.04 1.14
CA ALA A 513 20.28 18.49 1.18
C ALA A 513 18.89 19.16 1.23
N HIS A 514 17.86 18.51 0.69
CA HIS A 514 16.50 19.05 0.66
C HIS A 514 15.62 18.08 1.44
N GLY A 515 15.50 18.31 2.77
CA GLY A 515 14.68 17.48 3.64
C GLY A 515 13.23 17.34 3.16
N PRO A 516 12.43 16.46 3.78
CA PRO A 516 11.02 16.19 3.40
C PRO A 516 10.14 17.43 3.24
N GLN A 517 10.51 18.55 3.86
CA GLN A 517 9.90 19.87 3.69
C GLN A 517 9.86 20.33 2.22
N TYR A 518 10.92 20.09 1.44
CA TYR A 518 11.03 20.54 0.05
C TYR A 518 9.96 19.92 -0.84
N PHE A 519 9.73 18.61 -0.68
CA PHE A 519 8.69 17.90 -1.43
C PHE A 519 7.28 18.40 -1.07
N ALA A 520 7.04 18.74 0.19
CA ALA A 520 5.76 19.30 0.62
C ALA A 520 5.52 20.71 0.05
N ASP A 521 6.56 21.54 0.02
CA ASP A 521 6.49 22.92 -0.47
C ASP A 521 6.39 22.99 -2.00
N GLU A 522 7.10 22.14 -2.75
CA GLU A 522 7.00 22.07 -4.22
C GLU A 522 5.61 21.57 -4.68
N LEU A 523 4.99 20.66 -3.91
CA LEU A 523 3.66 20.16 -4.21
C LEU A 523 2.53 21.09 -3.77
N SER A 524 2.80 22.07 -2.89
CA SER A 524 1.79 22.96 -2.31
C SER A 524 0.97 23.72 -3.37
N PRO A 525 1.57 24.39 -4.38
CA PRO A 525 0.82 25.13 -5.40
C PRO A 525 -0.11 24.22 -6.21
N HIS A 526 0.24 22.94 -6.33
CA HIS A 526 -0.47 22.02 -7.21
C HIS A 526 -1.67 21.33 -6.56
N ARG A 527 -1.77 21.35 -5.23
CA ARG A 527 -2.92 20.80 -4.49
C ARG A 527 -4.21 21.55 -4.84
N ASN A 528 -4.11 22.85 -5.11
CA ASN A 528 -5.26 23.72 -5.37
C ASN A 528 -5.92 23.46 -6.71
N TRP A 529 -5.22 22.80 -7.64
CA TRP A 529 -5.82 22.39 -8.92
C TRP A 529 -6.92 21.34 -8.75
N MET A 530 -6.84 20.51 -7.71
CA MET A 530 -7.80 19.44 -7.48
C MET A 530 -8.94 19.85 -6.54
N PHE A 531 -8.69 20.58 -5.45
CA PHE A 531 -9.66 20.71 -4.35
C PHE A 531 -10.60 21.93 -4.44
N ILE A 532 -11.40 22.01 -5.50
CA ILE A 532 -12.46 23.04 -5.64
C ILE A 532 -13.58 22.80 -4.62
N GLY A 533 -14.12 23.88 -4.05
CA GLY A 533 -15.31 23.85 -3.19
C GLY A 533 -15.06 23.39 -1.74
N ARG A 534 -13.79 23.33 -1.30
CA ARG A 534 -13.39 22.71 -0.02
C ARG A 534 -12.71 23.67 0.98
N LYS A 535 -13.14 24.94 1.02
CA LYS A 535 -12.53 25.99 1.85
C LYS A 535 -12.46 25.65 3.35
N GLU A 536 -13.33 24.78 3.86
CA GLU A 536 -13.49 24.55 5.31
C GLU A 536 -12.97 23.19 5.82
N LYS A 537 -12.79 22.18 4.96
CA LYS A 537 -12.65 20.78 5.43
C LYS A 537 -11.22 20.25 5.53
N LEU A 538 -10.26 20.82 4.79
CA LEU A 538 -8.87 20.39 4.89
C LEU A 538 -8.20 21.20 6.00
N LYS A 539 -7.91 20.55 7.13
CA LYS A 539 -7.13 21.14 8.24
C LYS A 539 -5.75 21.55 7.72
N TYR A 540 -5.62 22.80 7.32
CA TYR A 540 -4.36 23.37 6.86
C TYR A 540 -3.51 23.78 8.06
N GLU A 541 -2.19 23.74 7.91
CA GLU A 541 -1.29 24.28 8.91
C GLU A 541 -1.51 25.81 9.01
N PRO A 542 -1.79 26.35 10.21
CA PRO A 542 -1.99 27.78 10.41
C PRO A 542 -0.79 28.58 9.90
N GLY A 543 -1.03 29.58 9.04
CA GLY A 543 -0.01 30.55 8.60
C GLY A 543 0.56 30.37 7.20
N LYS A 544 0.18 29.35 6.44
CA LYS A 544 0.56 29.24 5.01
C LYS A 544 -0.53 29.86 4.11
N PRO A 545 -0.17 30.74 3.14
CA PRO A 545 -1.14 31.44 2.30
C PRO A 545 -1.98 30.46 1.48
N TYR A 546 -3.30 30.65 1.53
CA TYR A 546 -4.26 29.93 0.71
C TYR A 546 -4.15 30.45 -0.72
N PHE A 547 -3.55 29.67 -1.62
CA PHE A 547 -3.62 29.96 -3.04
C PHE A 547 -4.96 29.43 -3.57
N ASP A 548 -6.00 30.26 -3.55
CA ASP A 548 -7.22 29.98 -4.32
C ASP A 548 -6.80 30.08 -5.79
N SER A 549 -6.35 28.98 -6.39
CA SER A 549 -6.09 28.94 -7.82
C SER A 549 -7.43 29.21 -8.51
N SER A 550 -7.62 30.47 -8.88
CA SER A 550 -8.89 30.93 -9.43
C SER A 550 -9.21 30.10 -10.68
N PRO A 551 -10.50 29.86 -10.98
CA PRO A 551 -10.90 29.26 -12.25
C PRO A 551 -10.19 29.91 -13.46
N TYR A 552 -9.91 31.22 -13.36
CA TYR A 552 -9.13 31.94 -14.35
C TYR A 552 -7.70 31.40 -14.55
N GLU A 553 -6.96 31.10 -13.47
CA GLU A 553 -5.61 30.52 -13.57
C GLU A 553 -5.63 29.13 -14.22
N ARG A 554 -6.60 28.28 -13.85
CA ARG A 554 -6.80 26.96 -14.48
C ARG A 554 -7.02 27.11 -15.97
N ARG A 555 -8.00 27.94 -16.36
CA ARG A 555 -8.32 28.19 -17.77
C ARG A 555 -7.12 28.75 -18.53
N THR A 556 -6.38 29.69 -17.93
CA THR A 556 -5.17 30.26 -18.52
C THR A 556 -4.12 29.18 -18.77
N MET A 557 -3.90 28.29 -17.80
CA MET A 557 -2.94 27.19 -17.95
C MET A 557 -3.38 26.19 -19.03
N VAL A 558 -4.67 25.87 -19.08
CA VAL A 558 -5.25 24.95 -20.08
C VAL A 558 -5.24 25.55 -21.48
N MET A 559 -5.47 26.86 -21.65
CA MET A 559 -5.39 27.53 -22.96
C MET A 559 -3.99 27.44 -23.57
N ARG A 560 -2.93 27.39 -22.75
CA ARG A 560 -1.55 27.17 -23.21
C ARG A 560 -1.32 25.76 -23.74
N TRP A 561 -2.28 24.84 -23.58
CA TRP A 561 -2.17 23.45 -24.04
C TRP A 561 -2.64 23.23 -25.47
N LYS A 562 -3.11 24.25 -26.19
CA LYS A 562 -3.64 24.10 -27.56
C LYS A 562 -2.73 23.27 -28.47
N SER A 563 -1.42 23.56 -28.49
CA SER A 563 -0.44 22.83 -29.30
C SER A 563 -0.11 21.43 -28.78
N PHE A 564 -0.34 21.15 -27.49
CA PHE A 564 -0.19 19.81 -26.93
C PHE A 564 -1.42 18.95 -27.19
N LEU A 565 -2.63 19.53 -27.11
CA LEU A 565 -3.88 18.85 -27.46
C LEU A 565 -3.92 18.45 -28.93
N GLN A 566 -3.47 19.35 -29.82
CA GLN A 566 -3.36 19.04 -31.24
C GLN A 566 -2.43 17.83 -31.49
N ARG A 567 -1.30 17.75 -30.79
CA ARG A 567 -0.39 16.58 -30.89
C ARG A 567 -1.02 15.30 -30.34
N ASP A 568 -1.80 15.40 -29.28
CA ASP A 568 -2.54 14.24 -28.76
C ASP A 568 -3.58 13.76 -29.78
N ASP A 569 -4.29 14.67 -30.45
CA ASP A 569 -5.26 14.35 -31.50
C ASP A 569 -4.58 13.71 -32.72
N GLU A 570 -3.44 14.25 -33.18
CA GLU A 570 -2.62 13.68 -34.25
C GLU A 570 -2.16 12.26 -33.90
N MET A 571 -1.76 12.02 -32.64
CA MET A 571 -1.35 10.70 -32.15
C MET A 571 -2.53 9.72 -32.02
N VAL A 572 -3.73 10.18 -31.70
CA VAL A 572 -4.94 9.34 -31.72
C VAL A 572 -5.29 8.96 -33.16
N LEU A 573 -5.30 9.92 -34.08
CA LEU A 573 -5.58 9.67 -35.50
C LEU A 573 -4.58 8.68 -36.11
N ALA A 574 -3.29 8.85 -35.84
CA ALA A 574 -2.25 7.93 -36.30
C ALA A 574 -2.50 6.48 -35.84
N ARG A 575 -3.00 6.28 -34.61
CA ARG A 575 -3.36 4.95 -34.07
C ARG A 575 -4.59 4.36 -34.72
N GLU A 576 -5.58 5.18 -35.02
CA GLU A 576 -6.79 4.72 -35.71
C GLU A 576 -6.43 4.26 -37.12
N VAL A 577 -5.58 5.01 -37.81
CA VAL A 577 -5.03 4.61 -39.12
C VAL A 577 -4.23 3.31 -39.03
N GLU A 578 -3.34 3.17 -38.04
CA GLU A 578 -2.57 1.92 -37.84
C GLU A 578 -3.48 0.72 -37.54
N ARG A 579 -4.52 0.89 -36.72
CA ARG A 579 -5.51 -0.16 -36.44
C ARG A 579 -6.33 -0.53 -37.68
N MET A 580 -6.77 0.45 -38.46
CA MET A 580 -7.48 0.20 -39.72
C MET A 580 -6.60 -0.56 -40.72
N ASN A 581 -5.32 -0.21 -40.81
CA ASN A 581 -4.36 -0.90 -41.69
C ASN A 581 -4.13 -2.36 -41.26
N LEU A 582 -4.05 -2.63 -39.94
CA LEU A 582 -3.91 -3.99 -39.42
C LEU A 582 -5.18 -4.82 -39.66
N ALA A 583 -6.36 -4.26 -39.39
CA ALA A 583 -7.64 -4.93 -39.64
C ALA A 583 -7.80 -5.30 -41.13
N TRP A 584 -7.43 -4.37 -42.02
CA TRP A 584 -7.49 -4.61 -43.47
C TRP A 584 -6.54 -5.73 -43.94
N GLN A 585 -5.41 -5.95 -43.26
CA GLN A 585 -4.51 -7.07 -43.55
C GLN A 585 -5.05 -8.43 -43.09
N GLU A 586 -5.84 -8.46 -42.01
CA GLU A 586 -6.41 -9.70 -41.47
C GLU A 586 -7.62 -10.20 -42.29
N ASP A 587 -8.44 -9.29 -42.80
CA ASP A 587 -9.62 -9.62 -43.63
C ASP A 587 -9.25 -10.29 -44.96
N VAL A 588 -8.07 -10.01 -45.52
CA VAL A 588 -7.63 -10.57 -46.80
C VAL A 588 -7.16 -12.04 -46.68
N GLY A 589 -6.99 -12.56 -45.47
CA GLY A 589 -6.35 -13.87 -45.23
C GLY A 589 -7.26 -15.02 -44.76
N THR A 590 -8.53 -14.78 -44.40
CA THR A 590 -9.27 -15.71 -43.52
C THR A 590 -10.72 -16.00 -43.95
N GLU A 591 -10.95 -16.40 -45.20
CA GLU A 591 -12.31 -16.75 -45.70
C GLU A 591 -12.86 -18.13 -45.25
N GLY A 592 -12.33 -18.78 -44.19
CA GLY A 592 -12.47 -20.24 -44.04
C GLY A 592 -13.13 -20.85 -42.80
N SER A 593 -13.53 -20.11 -41.75
CA SER A 593 -13.85 -20.73 -40.44
C SER A 593 -15.10 -20.15 -39.77
N ASN A 594 -16.26 -20.73 -40.06
CA ASN A 594 -17.54 -20.47 -39.36
C ASN A 594 -17.74 -21.50 -38.22
N SER A 595 -18.18 -21.07 -37.03
CA SER A 595 -19.44 -21.55 -36.38
C SER A 595 -19.58 -21.57 -34.84
N ASP A 596 -18.73 -20.95 -34.01
CA ASP A 596 -18.84 -21.14 -32.52
C ASP A 596 -19.02 -19.85 -31.65
N GLY A 597 -19.62 -18.76 -32.17
CA GLY A 597 -19.50 -17.41 -31.55
C GLY A 597 -20.69 -16.78 -30.82
N GLU A 598 -21.70 -17.50 -30.31
CA GLU A 598 -22.90 -16.85 -29.72
C GLU A 598 -22.84 -16.56 -28.20
N ALA A 599 -21.89 -17.12 -27.44
CA ALA A 599 -21.86 -16.98 -25.97
C ALA A 599 -21.06 -15.77 -25.43
N GLU A 600 -20.36 -15.01 -26.27
CA GLU A 600 -19.51 -13.88 -25.83
C GLU A 600 -20.20 -12.50 -25.87
N ALA A 601 -21.44 -12.40 -26.35
CA ALA A 601 -22.03 -11.10 -26.70
C ALA A 601 -22.54 -10.22 -25.53
N GLU A 602 -22.89 -10.78 -24.36
CA GLU A 602 -23.51 -9.99 -23.26
C GLU A 602 -22.52 -9.40 -22.25
N GLU A 603 -21.42 -10.08 -21.91
CA GLU A 603 -20.36 -9.48 -21.04
C GLU A 603 -19.61 -8.33 -21.74
N ASP A 604 -19.80 -8.19 -23.06
CA ASP A 604 -19.14 -7.20 -23.88
C ASP A 604 -19.72 -5.78 -23.72
N GLU A 605 -20.98 -5.58 -23.31
CA GLU A 605 -21.56 -4.22 -23.29
C GLU A 605 -20.94 -3.32 -22.21
N GLU A 606 -20.89 -3.78 -20.95
CA GLU A 606 -20.29 -2.99 -19.85
C GLU A 606 -18.81 -2.72 -20.12
N MET A 607 -18.09 -3.73 -20.61
CA MET A 607 -16.67 -3.61 -20.94
C MET A 607 -16.43 -2.70 -22.15
N SER A 608 -17.34 -2.71 -23.14
CA SER A 608 -17.33 -1.78 -24.27
C SER A 608 -17.57 -0.35 -23.81
N GLU A 609 -18.54 -0.12 -22.93
CA GLU A 609 -18.80 1.20 -22.34
C GLU A 609 -17.56 1.69 -21.59
N LEU A 610 -16.97 0.84 -20.74
CA LEU A 610 -15.76 1.16 -19.97
C LEU A 610 -14.58 1.47 -20.90
N ARG A 611 -14.38 0.72 -22.00
CA ARG A 611 -13.38 1.02 -23.03
C ARG A 611 -13.64 2.39 -23.67
N GLY A 612 -14.90 2.73 -23.93
CA GLY A 612 -15.33 4.04 -24.40
C GLY A 612 -14.99 5.15 -23.41
N GLN A 613 -15.20 4.93 -22.11
CA GLN A 613 -14.79 5.86 -21.06
C GLN A 613 -13.26 6.02 -21.00
N LEU A 614 -12.51 4.94 -21.24
CA LEU A 614 -11.05 4.93 -21.20
C LEU A 614 -10.38 5.48 -22.46
N LYS A 615 -11.12 5.86 -23.52
CA LYS A 615 -10.56 6.31 -24.83
C LYS A 615 -9.53 7.43 -24.74
N ASN A 616 -9.68 8.32 -23.75
CA ASN A 616 -8.81 9.48 -23.56
C ASN A 616 -7.74 9.27 -22.46
N VAL A 617 -7.62 8.07 -21.87
CA VAL A 617 -6.66 7.80 -20.79
C VAL A 617 -5.23 8.04 -21.27
N GLY A 618 -4.45 8.76 -20.45
CA GLY A 618 -3.08 9.18 -20.76
C GLY A 618 -2.98 10.49 -21.57
N LEU A 619 -4.06 10.95 -22.19
CA LEU A 619 -4.08 12.16 -23.01
C LEU A 619 -4.36 13.42 -22.16
N LEU A 620 -3.87 14.57 -22.61
CA LEU A 620 -4.24 15.88 -22.05
C LEU A 620 -5.70 16.22 -22.32
N ARG A 621 -6.31 15.62 -23.35
CA ARG A 621 -7.74 15.80 -23.66
C ARG A 621 -8.63 15.42 -22.47
N ASP A 622 -8.33 14.32 -21.77
CA ASP A 622 -9.07 13.92 -20.58
C ASP A 622 -8.95 14.95 -19.45
N VAL A 623 -7.73 15.47 -19.25
CA VAL A 623 -7.46 16.52 -18.26
C VAL A 623 -8.20 17.81 -18.60
N PHE A 624 -8.20 18.20 -19.88
CA PHE A 624 -8.94 19.36 -20.38
C PHE A 624 -10.44 19.22 -20.12
N GLU A 625 -11.02 18.07 -20.46
CA GLU A 625 -12.45 17.78 -20.25
C GLU A 625 -12.83 17.85 -18.77
N MET A 626 -12.00 17.27 -17.89
CA MET A 626 -12.20 17.35 -16.44
C MET A 626 -12.15 18.79 -15.91
N VAL A 627 -11.18 19.59 -16.36
CA VAL A 627 -11.11 21.02 -15.95
C VAL A 627 -12.32 21.79 -16.44
N ARG A 628 -12.79 21.51 -17.66
CA ARG A 628 -14.01 22.11 -18.20
C ARG A 628 -15.22 21.74 -17.35
N GLU A 629 -15.37 20.46 -16.99
CA GLU A 629 -16.45 19.97 -16.11
C GLU A 629 -16.44 20.69 -14.75
N MET A 630 -15.27 20.77 -14.12
CA MET A 630 -15.06 21.47 -12.85
C MET A 630 -15.43 22.96 -12.89
N ASP A 631 -15.14 23.61 -14.01
CA ASP A 631 -15.32 25.05 -14.16
C ASP A 631 -16.71 25.46 -14.67
N THR A 632 -17.46 24.51 -15.24
CA THR A 632 -18.80 24.74 -15.82
C THR A 632 -19.92 24.23 -14.92
N THR A 633 -19.66 23.19 -14.13
CA THR A 633 -20.66 22.62 -13.22
C THR A 633 -20.81 23.53 -12.01
N THR A 634 -21.97 24.17 -11.89
CA THR A 634 -22.27 25.02 -10.74
C THR A 634 -22.31 24.18 -9.48
N GLY A 635 -21.53 24.55 -8.46
CA GLY A 635 -21.45 23.78 -7.22
C GLY A 635 -20.58 22.52 -7.30
N PHE A 636 -19.71 22.39 -8.30
CA PHE A 636 -18.75 21.28 -8.36
C PHE A 636 -17.91 21.19 -7.08
N VAL A 637 -17.93 20.04 -6.42
CA VAL A 637 -17.08 19.74 -5.25
C VAL A 637 -16.21 18.55 -5.59
N SER A 638 -14.90 18.77 -5.65
CA SER A 638 -13.95 17.69 -5.94
C SER A 638 -13.85 16.72 -4.77
N CYS A 639 -13.92 15.40 -5.05
CA CYS A 639 -13.84 14.34 -4.03
C CYS A 639 -14.62 14.69 -2.75
N PRO A 640 -15.95 14.87 -2.75
CA PRO A 640 -16.73 15.38 -1.63
C PRO A 640 -16.56 14.60 -0.33
N SER A 641 -16.13 13.34 -0.38
CA SER A 641 -15.84 12.51 0.80
C SER A 641 -14.42 12.64 1.36
N LEU A 642 -13.51 13.39 0.73
CA LEU A 642 -12.10 13.44 1.16
C LEU A 642 -11.94 14.10 2.53
N GLU A 643 -11.36 13.35 3.46
CA GLU A 643 -11.11 13.75 4.84
C GLU A 643 -9.62 14.00 5.06
N GLN A 644 -8.76 13.25 4.36
CA GLN A 644 -7.32 13.26 4.58
C GLN A 644 -6.55 13.21 3.26
N PHE A 645 -5.69 14.21 3.05
CA PHE A 645 -4.67 14.21 2.00
C PHE A 645 -3.29 14.27 2.65
N ARG A 646 -2.39 13.36 2.28
CA ARG A 646 -1.01 13.36 2.77
C ARG A 646 -0.03 13.06 1.64
N CYS A 647 0.99 13.91 1.54
CA CYS A 647 2.24 13.54 0.88
C CYS A 647 3.11 12.84 1.92
N ILE A 648 3.52 11.62 1.65
CA ILE A 648 4.24 10.77 2.60
C ILE A 648 5.70 10.73 2.19
N SER A 649 6.60 10.97 3.14
CA SER A 649 8.04 10.86 2.92
C SER A 649 8.48 9.40 2.80
N PRO A 650 9.57 9.07 2.06
CA PRO A 650 10.12 7.71 2.02
C PRO A 650 10.33 7.07 3.40
N ARG A 651 10.64 7.90 4.42
CA ARG A 651 10.87 7.46 5.81
C ARG A 651 9.62 6.86 6.45
N GLU A 652 8.46 7.48 6.26
CA GLU A 652 7.19 7.02 6.84
C GLU A 652 6.70 5.67 6.27
N TYR A 653 7.29 5.17 5.18
CA TYR A 653 6.95 3.87 4.59
C TYR A 653 7.67 2.68 5.23
N GLY A 654 8.52 2.92 6.23
CA GLY A 654 9.46 1.91 6.69
C GLY A 654 10.30 1.40 5.51
N ALA A 655 10.71 2.31 4.61
CA ALA A 655 11.65 1.98 3.55
C ALA A 655 12.94 1.55 4.22
N TYR A 656 13.21 0.24 4.18
CA TYR A 656 14.45 -0.34 4.67
C TYR A 656 15.63 0.43 4.09
N PRO A 657 16.69 0.71 4.86
CA PRO A 657 17.95 1.12 4.27
C PRO A 657 18.31 0.04 3.25
N THR A 658 18.33 0.40 1.97
CA THR A 658 18.89 -0.46 0.93
C THR A 658 20.36 -0.72 1.31
N PHE A 659 20.72 -1.99 1.43
CA PHE A 659 22.09 -2.46 1.65
C PHE A 659 23.04 -2.01 0.53
#